data_AF-A0A2A6P0F0-F1
#
_entry.id   AF-A0A2A6P0F0-F1
#
_cell.length_a   1.000
_cell.length_b   1.000
_cell.length_c   1.000
_cell.angle_alpha   90.00
_cell.angle_beta   90.00
_cell.angle_gamma   90.00
#
_symmetry.space_group_name_H-M   'P 1'
#
loop_
_entity.id
_entity.type
_entity.pdbx_description
1 polymer ?
#
loop_
_entity_poly.entity_id
_entity_poly.type
_entity_poly.pdbx_seq_one_letter_code
_entity_poly.pdbx_strand_id
1 'polypeptide(L)'
;MSTTPYPVPRSTRQTDILVGNGGKVYGPFDGLQIFDNEDVVVYTRTAAGQPFTPVAVTVVKVSGLSFDFFTIEFAENVPSTTEFVVSSERVAERSAGVKKGTMLDMTALEKELSKIATTNQELRRDVDRAARIEFGALPLSIASDLNDGDTLMKQGLRLVTGPNFLDAVAEAEAARDIAVAAASNAVSQGSVPIYATIVSMPTVEVPAGIKTIRVNGYYEEGDGGGGEFTQTSNGTSTLFSSGGTTARAWYIVGDVLNIRSFGAKLDGVTDDTEAVVKAGSPTFAGKEIRFPPKTCVVQGTLPVNNGFVGVVGDVWFKVTVNGGSDMNSDRGFWLKDKGQMHNIIFERGVTAGSISGEFNNAVVIGEYYTLGTEYSNIHMSNITMIGVDAGVGRRSIFGLYGNVHDCTFKNFKFRGFISYAFMNHWGGNFDPAAPDTSAVTASWHPRRIKIDGVFMENPAPDAGLGCIYLSGVHDYDIRNVFINGVRTPIVVAAGDVGGLVAQGDSAGQILKNISFDNCTLLNYQIAGVLMSGLSGTRAGGLWIAINEGSLVTFSNLVIRRGALSASARAIDARLMTGLRVNGVDITHENDGFQDILTPAIFLQACDDVEITGRTKVPFATELVGCGKKIKIDTVDTCLRTDYNTSCYATRLTGQSGSHTLGATLSIGDQTVTLQSLAFDVVAGSTITVGGRTMVLTKAAAQSATTVVLSITPSFVAAASGTLATVEKYTGDIDLNGYAEGFYVGLLCNNASSGRAKGVVSSRNFRRSGIYDIYGRAVRGLHVDGSFKEGNQLDDANGDNIRIINGCVDVVLKEPSFEDNDDASTKARRNFYLFGDAVAVRVIAPSFFNAQLSAVNYFSPSVSGEMQPSFVGAYFGQLLPNRITGTGVAKGATIGDKQRYFVTSAPTASLGRDGDEAILETIVSGQPERWRKSAGAWVVLATAP
;
A
#
# COMPACT_ATOMS: atom_id res chain seq x y z
N MET A 1 -33.91 -35.61 -9.93
CA MET A 1 -33.16 -36.16 -8.78
C MET A 1 -32.86 -37.61 -9.10
N SER A 2 -31.59 -37.99 -9.23
CA SER A 2 -31.22 -39.40 -9.46
C SER A 2 -31.62 -40.23 -8.25
N THR A 3 -32.31 -41.34 -8.47
CA THR A 3 -32.65 -42.33 -7.44
C THR A 3 -31.35 -42.88 -6.84
N THR A 4 -31.05 -42.51 -5.59
CA THR A 4 -29.90 -43.04 -4.85
C THR A 4 -30.10 -44.55 -4.66
N PRO A 5 -29.11 -45.42 -4.94
CA PRO A 5 -29.28 -46.87 -4.82
C PRO A 5 -29.47 -47.35 -3.36
N TYR A 6 -29.12 -46.51 -2.38
CA TYR A 6 -29.30 -46.77 -0.94
C TYR A 6 -30.10 -45.61 -0.30
N PRO A 7 -31.41 -45.50 -0.53
CA PRO A 7 -32.21 -44.45 0.10
C PRO A 7 -32.21 -44.65 1.62
N VAL A 8 -31.60 -43.72 2.37
CA VAL A 8 -31.59 -43.78 3.84
C VAL A 8 -32.84 -43.07 4.37
N PRO A 9 -33.82 -43.79 4.94
CA PRO A 9 -35.02 -43.18 5.49
C PRO A 9 -34.69 -42.27 6.69
N ARG A 10 -35.49 -41.21 6.87
CA ARG A 10 -35.42 -40.32 8.05
C ARG A 10 -36.23 -40.96 9.19
N SER A 11 -35.68 -41.99 9.83
CA SER A 11 -36.30 -42.69 10.96
C SER A 11 -35.31 -42.88 12.11
N THR A 12 -35.81 -43.21 13.30
CA THR A 12 -35.05 -43.34 14.57
C THR A 12 -34.11 -44.55 14.65
N ARG A 13 -33.84 -45.25 13.54
CA ARG A 13 -32.95 -46.44 13.45
C ARG A 13 -33.18 -47.51 14.54
N GLN A 14 -34.38 -47.58 15.09
CA GLN A 14 -34.85 -48.59 16.04
C GLN A 14 -36.37 -48.76 15.87
N THR A 15 -36.92 -49.87 16.37
CA THR A 15 -38.38 -50.03 16.49
C THR A 15 -38.93 -49.28 17.69
N ASP A 16 -40.25 -49.14 17.74
CA ASP A 16 -40.95 -48.91 19.00
C ASP A 16 -40.78 -50.13 19.94
N ILE A 17 -41.28 -50.02 21.17
CA ILE A 17 -41.36 -51.16 22.08
C ILE A 17 -42.41 -52.12 21.53
N LEU A 18 -41.94 -53.29 21.06
CA LEU A 18 -42.78 -54.37 20.58
C LEU A 18 -43.04 -55.36 21.71
N VAL A 19 -44.11 -56.12 21.61
CA VAL A 19 -44.48 -57.15 22.59
C VAL A 19 -44.43 -58.51 21.91
N GLY A 20 -43.96 -59.53 22.62
CA GLY A 20 -43.99 -60.91 22.14
C GLY A 20 -45.41 -61.35 21.75
N ASN A 21 -45.49 -62.31 20.85
CA ASN A 21 -46.76 -62.91 20.42
C ASN A 21 -46.78 -64.43 20.65
N GLY A 22 -45.84 -64.97 21.43
CA GLY A 22 -45.65 -66.40 21.64
C GLY A 22 -44.89 -67.12 20.51
N GLY A 23 -44.50 -66.40 19.45
CA GLY A 23 -43.59 -66.90 18.41
C GLY A 23 -42.12 -66.57 18.69
N LYS A 24 -41.22 -67.11 17.88
CA LYS A 24 -39.77 -66.83 17.96
C LYS A 24 -39.23 -65.95 16.82
N VAL A 25 -39.95 -65.79 15.71
CA VAL A 25 -39.51 -65.00 14.54
C VAL A 25 -40.31 -63.70 14.44
N TYR A 26 -39.63 -62.58 14.24
CA TYR A 26 -40.21 -61.25 14.12
C TYR A 26 -39.63 -60.49 12.93
N GLY A 27 -40.47 -59.71 12.24
CA GLY A 27 -40.16 -58.97 11.02
C GLY A 27 -40.97 -59.46 9.81
N PRO A 28 -40.63 -59.00 8.58
CA PRO A 28 -39.57 -58.05 8.28
C PRO A 28 -39.82 -56.66 8.89
N PHE A 29 -38.75 -55.96 9.26
CA PHE A 29 -38.85 -54.62 9.84
C PHE A 29 -38.81 -53.55 8.73
N ASP A 30 -39.96 -53.30 8.12
CA ASP A 30 -40.11 -52.45 6.91
C ASP A 30 -39.70 -50.96 7.09
N GLY A 31 -39.38 -50.53 8.31
CA GLY A 31 -38.86 -49.20 8.65
C GLY A 31 -37.35 -49.15 8.93
N LEU A 32 -36.66 -50.29 8.93
CA LEU A 32 -35.27 -50.44 9.37
C LEU A 32 -34.47 -51.36 8.43
N GLN A 33 -33.57 -50.76 7.66
CA GLN A 33 -32.65 -51.50 6.80
C GLN A 33 -31.24 -51.55 7.40
N ILE A 34 -30.54 -52.67 7.23
CA ILE A 34 -29.19 -52.89 7.78
C ILE A 34 -28.19 -53.23 6.71
N PHE A 35 -26.93 -52.86 6.96
CA PHE A 35 -25.83 -53.19 6.06
C PHE A 35 -25.19 -54.53 6.40
N ASP A 36 -25.03 -54.84 7.69
CA ASP A 36 -24.48 -56.11 8.18
C ASP A 36 -25.40 -56.71 9.26
N ASN A 37 -25.42 -58.03 9.39
CA ASN A 37 -26.29 -58.69 10.38
C ASN A 37 -25.87 -58.37 11.82
N GLU A 38 -24.58 -58.09 12.03
CA GLU A 38 -24.06 -57.70 13.35
C GLU A 38 -24.44 -56.26 13.73
N ASP A 39 -25.01 -55.46 12.82
CA ASP A 39 -25.52 -54.13 13.15
C ASP A 39 -26.80 -54.19 14.00
N VAL A 40 -27.44 -55.36 14.14
CA VAL A 40 -28.71 -55.50 14.86
C VAL A 40 -28.46 -55.95 16.30
N VAL A 41 -28.94 -55.14 17.24
CA VAL A 41 -28.99 -55.49 18.65
C VAL A 41 -30.44 -55.52 19.09
N VAL A 42 -30.84 -56.60 19.77
CA VAL A 42 -32.18 -56.75 20.31
C VAL A 42 -32.11 -56.68 21.82
N TYR A 43 -32.94 -55.83 22.39
CA TYR A 43 -33.08 -55.71 23.84
C TYR A 43 -34.44 -56.23 24.28
N THR A 44 -34.49 -56.94 25.40
CA THR A 44 -35.74 -57.46 25.98
C THR A 44 -35.92 -57.01 27.42
N ARG A 45 -37.17 -56.94 27.89
CA ARG A 45 -37.53 -56.88 29.32
C ARG A 45 -38.78 -57.72 29.60
N THR A 46 -38.84 -58.33 30.77
CA THR A 46 -39.91 -59.27 31.16
C THR A 46 -41.14 -58.62 31.80
N ALA A 47 -41.02 -57.36 32.22
CA ALA A 47 -42.12 -56.56 32.77
C ALA A 47 -41.89 -55.06 32.51
N ALA A 48 -42.97 -54.30 32.36
CA ALA A 48 -42.91 -52.84 32.28
C ALA A 48 -42.23 -52.27 33.54
N GLY A 49 -41.19 -51.45 33.36
CA GLY A 49 -40.40 -50.87 34.46
C GLY A 49 -39.08 -51.59 34.76
N GLN A 50 -38.84 -52.78 34.22
CA GLN A 50 -37.50 -53.39 34.24
C GLN A 50 -36.60 -52.81 33.14
N PRO A 51 -35.27 -52.76 33.35
CA PRO A 51 -34.34 -52.30 32.32
C PRO A 51 -34.33 -53.26 31.13
N PHE A 52 -34.15 -52.70 29.93
CA PHE A 52 -33.93 -53.48 28.72
C PHE A 52 -32.52 -54.07 28.72
N THR A 53 -32.39 -55.39 28.52
CA THR A 53 -31.11 -56.09 28.45
C THR A 53 -30.91 -56.71 27.07
N PRO A 54 -29.69 -56.67 26.50
CA PRO A 54 -29.41 -57.23 25.19
C PRO A 54 -29.59 -58.76 25.21
N VAL A 55 -30.16 -59.30 24.15
CA VAL A 55 -30.32 -60.74 23.93
C VAL A 55 -29.82 -61.12 22.54
N ALA A 56 -29.18 -62.28 22.45
CA ALA A 56 -28.73 -62.80 21.17
C ALA A 56 -29.93 -63.26 20.32
N VAL A 57 -29.96 -62.83 19.06
CA VAL A 57 -30.94 -63.27 18.06
C VAL A 57 -30.22 -63.68 16.77
N THR A 58 -30.85 -64.52 15.97
CA THR A 58 -30.41 -64.79 14.60
C THR A 58 -31.02 -63.75 13.67
N VAL A 59 -30.20 -63.03 12.91
CA VAL A 59 -30.63 -61.98 12.00
C VAL A 59 -30.54 -62.49 10.56
N VAL A 60 -31.62 -62.36 9.80
CA VAL A 60 -31.70 -62.84 8.41
C VAL A 60 -32.21 -61.71 7.51
N LYS A 61 -31.43 -61.35 6.49
CA LYS A 61 -31.84 -60.39 5.46
C LYS A 61 -32.89 -60.98 4.54
N VAL A 62 -33.91 -60.19 4.20
CA VAL A 62 -35.09 -60.64 3.45
C VAL A 62 -34.75 -61.00 2.01
N SER A 63 -33.95 -60.18 1.33
CA SER A 63 -33.57 -60.32 -0.07
C SER A 63 -32.07 -60.57 -0.28
N GLY A 64 -31.27 -60.52 0.78
CA GLY A 64 -29.82 -60.75 0.74
C GLY A 64 -29.03 -59.58 0.16
N LEU A 65 -29.67 -58.41 -0.01
CA LEU A 65 -29.00 -57.21 -0.52
C LEU A 65 -28.01 -56.61 0.48
N SER A 66 -27.07 -55.80 -0.02
CA SER A 66 -26.09 -55.12 0.85
C SER A 66 -26.74 -54.19 1.86
N PHE A 67 -27.83 -53.51 1.51
CA PHE A 67 -28.65 -52.70 2.42
C PHE A 67 -30.09 -53.19 2.30
N ASP A 68 -30.59 -53.86 3.32
CA ASP A 68 -31.80 -54.68 3.19
C ASP A 68 -32.63 -54.68 4.47
N PHE A 69 -33.92 -54.98 4.32
CA PHE A 69 -34.78 -55.33 5.44
C PHE A 69 -34.38 -56.71 5.99
N PHE A 70 -34.73 -56.97 7.23
CA PHE A 70 -34.35 -58.20 7.93
C PHE A 70 -35.46 -58.68 8.86
N THR A 71 -35.36 -59.95 9.24
CA THR A 71 -36.09 -60.58 10.34
C THR A 71 -35.12 -60.96 11.45
N ILE A 72 -35.62 -61.06 12.67
CA ILE A 72 -34.90 -61.63 13.81
C ILE A 72 -35.58 -62.92 14.27
N GLU A 73 -34.79 -63.87 14.76
CA GLU A 73 -35.26 -65.08 15.42
C GLU A 73 -34.62 -65.21 16.80
N PHE A 74 -35.46 -65.27 17.83
CA PHE A 74 -35.04 -65.56 19.21
C PHE A 74 -34.75 -67.05 19.38
N ALA A 75 -33.89 -67.39 20.33
CA ALA A 75 -33.55 -68.78 20.64
C ALA A 75 -34.78 -69.59 21.13
N GLU A 76 -35.74 -68.92 21.77
CA GLU A 76 -37.00 -69.48 22.27
C GLU A 76 -38.19 -68.59 21.89
N ASN A 77 -39.41 -69.11 22.04
CA ASN A 77 -40.63 -68.33 21.82
C ASN A 77 -40.71 -67.17 22.84
N VAL A 78 -40.98 -65.95 22.37
CA VAL A 78 -41.06 -64.76 23.22
C VAL A 78 -42.48 -64.63 23.78
N PRO A 79 -42.69 -64.73 25.11
CA PRO A 79 -44.01 -64.61 25.73
C PRO A 79 -44.65 -63.25 25.45
N SER A 80 -45.99 -63.19 25.44
CA SER A 80 -46.72 -61.93 25.24
C SER A 80 -46.62 -60.93 26.39
N THR A 81 -45.89 -61.28 27.45
CA THR A 81 -45.53 -60.39 28.55
C THR A 81 -44.12 -59.80 28.40
N THR A 82 -43.32 -60.30 27.45
CA THR A 82 -41.97 -59.81 27.20
C THR A 82 -42.01 -58.72 26.14
N GLU A 83 -41.46 -57.57 26.48
CA GLU A 83 -41.28 -56.45 25.58
C GLU A 83 -39.89 -56.48 24.98
N PHE A 84 -39.76 -56.07 23.73
CA PHE A 84 -38.47 -56.02 23.04
C PHE A 84 -38.36 -54.83 22.11
N VAL A 85 -37.13 -54.37 21.90
CA VAL A 85 -36.76 -53.30 20.98
C VAL A 85 -35.66 -53.82 20.07
N VAL A 86 -35.79 -53.56 18.78
CA VAL A 86 -34.77 -53.88 17.77
C VAL A 86 -34.07 -52.59 17.38
N SER A 87 -32.76 -52.52 17.58
CA SER A 87 -31.93 -51.34 17.33
C SER A 87 -30.86 -51.66 16.28
N SER A 88 -30.60 -50.70 15.39
CA SER A 88 -29.39 -50.68 14.56
C SER A 88 -28.29 -49.94 15.31
N GLU A 89 -27.17 -50.61 15.56
CA GLU A 89 -25.98 -50.11 16.27
C GLU A 89 -24.73 -50.46 15.47
N ARG A 90 -24.45 -49.68 14.42
CA ARG A 90 -23.33 -49.96 13.53
C ARG A 90 -22.03 -49.42 14.10
N VAL A 91 -21.04 -50.29 14.29
CA VAL A 91 -19.67 -49.87 14.64
C VAL A 91 -18.95 -49.31 13.40
N ALA A 92 -18.34 -48.13 13.54
CA ALA A 92 -17.75 -47.36 12.43
C ALA A 92 -16.57 -48.05 11.72
N GLU A 93 -15.97 -49.10 12.28
CA GLU A 93 -14.66 -49.62 11.88
C GLU A 93 -14.65 -50.58 10.66
N ARG A 94 -15.75 -50.68 9.89
CA ARG A 94 -15.85 -51.57 8.73
C ARG A 94 -15.71 -50.83 7.40
N SER A 95 -14.53 -50.27 7.15
CA SER A 95 -14.21 -49.56 5.90
C SER A 95 -14.09 -50.53 4.73
N ALA A 96 -14.88 -50.35 3.67
CA ALA A 96 -14.60 -51.01 2.39
C ALA A 96 -13.55 -50.22 1.61
N GLY A 97 -12.69 -50.91 0.87
CA GLY A 97 -11.77 -50.25 -0.06
C GLY A 97 -12.56 -49.53 -1.16
N VAL A 98 -12.48 -48.20 -1.19
CA VAL A 98 -13.17 -47.36 -2.21
C VAL A 98 -12.41 -47.27 -3.54
N LYS A 99 -11.32 -48.02 -3.70
CA LYS A 99 -10.47 -48.01 -4.88
C LYS A 99 -10.61 -49.31 -5.68
N LYS A 100 -10.73 -49.17 -7.00
CA LYS A 100 -10.61 -50.27 -7.97
C LYS A 100 -9.47 -49.93 -8.93
N GLY A 101 -8.26 -50.37 -8.60
CA GLY A 101 -7.03 -49.96 -9.29
C GLY A 101 -6.67 -48.50 -8.99
N THR A 102 -6.49 -47.68 -10.03
CA THR A 102 -6.21 -46.23 -9.92
C THR A 102 -7.47 -45.36 -9.87
N MET A 103 -8.66 -45.95 -10.03
CA MET A 103 -9.94 -45.22 -10.06
C MET A 103 -10.74 -45.47 -8.78
N LEU A 104 -11.58 -44.51 -8.41
CA LEU A 104 -12.56 -44.68 -7.34
C LEU A 104 -13.71 -45.56 -7.84
N ASP A 105 -14.08 -46.56 -7.04
CA ASP A 105 -15.29 -47.35 -7.29
C ASP A 105 -16.47 -46.57 -6.72
N MET A 106 -17.25 -45.94 -7.61
CA MET A 106 -18.37 -45.09 -7.20
C MET A 106 -19.46 -45.87 -6.44
N THR A 107 -19.61 -47.16 -6.67
CA THR A 107 -20.56 -48.00 -5.91
C THR A 107 -20.04 -48.29 -4.51
N ALA A 108 -18.73 -48.54 -4.37
CA ALA A 108 -18.09 -48.68 -3.06
C ALA A 108 -18.08 -47.35 -2.29
N LEU A 109 -17.82 -46.23 -2.97
CA LEU A 109 -17.86 -44.89 -2.38
C LEU A 109 -19.26 -44.53 -1.89
N GLU A 110 -20.29 -44.73 -2.72
CA GLU A 110 -21.68 -44.46 -2.34
C GLU A 110 -22.13 -45.34 -1.15
N LYS A 111 -21.65 -46.60 -1.09
CA LYS A 111 -21.86 -47.50 0.05
C LYS A 111 -21.21 -46.95 1.33
N GLU A 112 -19.97 -46.46 1.26
CA GLU A 112 -19.29 -45.84 2.41
C GLU A 112 -19.96 -44.54 2.86
N LEU A 113 -20.38 -43.68 1.93
CA LEU A 113 -21.13 -42.46 2.26
C LEU A 113 -22.47 -42.77 2.94
N SER A 114 -23.16 -43.84 2.50
CA SER A 114 -24.42 -44.30 3.11
C SER A 114 -24.22 -44.91 4.50
N LYS A 115 -23.09 -45.61 4.74
CA LYS A 115 -22.68 -46.06 6.07
C LYS A 115 -22.43 -44.88 7.01
N ILE A 116 -21.69 -43.86 6.56
CA ILE A 116 -21.42 -42.64 7.35
C ILE A 116 -22.72 -41.89 7.67
N ALA A 117 -23.64 -41.79 6.70
CA ALA A 117 -24.95 -41.18 6.94
C ALA A 117 -25.74 -41.93 8.02
N THR A 118 -25.64 -43.27 8.04
CA THR A 118 -26.29 -44.12 9.05
C THR A 118 -25.71 -43.91 10.44
N THR A 119 -24.38 -43.94 10.58
CA THR A 119 -23.72 -43.69 11.87
C THR A 119 -23.98 -42.28 12.40
N ASN A 120 -24.12 -41.29 11.52
CA ASN A 120 -24.48 -39.93 11.93
C ASN A 120 -25.94 -39.80 12.42
N GLN A 121 -26.86 -40.62 11.92
CA GLN A 121 -28.23 -40.67 12.45
C GLN A 121 -28.26 -41.33 13.85
N GLU A 122 -27.49 -42.40 14.04
CA GLU A 122 -27.30 -43.06 15.33
C GLU A 122 -26.66 -42.09 16.34
N LEU A 123 -25.59 -41.39 15.96
CA LEU A 123 -24.94 -40.38 16.79
C LEU A 123 -25.90 -39.26 17.21
N ARG A 124 -26.76 -38.77 16.30
CA ARG A 124 -27.77 -37.75 16.66
C ARG A 124 -28.78 -38.28 17.67
N ARG A 125 -29.30 -39.50 17.47
CA ARG A 125 -30.18 -40.18 18.43
C ARG A 125 -29.52 -40.32 19.80
N ASP A 126 -28.25 -40.70 19.82
CA ASP A 126 -27.53 -40.98 21.06
C ASP A 126 -27.13 -39.68 21.79
N VAL A 127 -26.76 -38.63 21.04
CA VAL A 127 -26.49 -37.28 21.58
C VAL A 127 -27.76 -36.65 22.15
N ASP A 128 -28.91 -36.80 21.50
CA ASP A 128 -30.18 -36.29 22.02
C ASP A 128 -30.68 -37.05 23.26
N ARG A 129 -30.15 -38.25 23.51
CA ARG A 129 -30.38 -39.05 24.72
C ARG A 129 -29.30 -38.88 25.79
N ALA A 130 -28.23 -38.16 25.50
CA ALA A 130 -27.11 -37.96 26.42
C ALA A 130 -27.32 -36.73 27.33
N ALA A 131 -26.82 -36.81 28.57
CA ALA A 131 -26.69 -35.64 29.43
C ALA A 131 -25.62 -34.70 28.84
N ARG A 132 -26.00 -33.47 28.46
CA ARG A 132 -25.08 -32.47 27.94
C ARG A 132 -24.24 -31.87 29.07
N ILE A 133 -22.93 -31.79 28.88
CA ILE A 133 -21.97 -31.18 29.82
C ILE A 133 -21.14 -30.11 29.09
N GLU A 134 -20.65 -29.13 29.83
CA GLU A 134 -19.82 -28.04 29.30
C GLU A 134 -18.49 -28.51 28.70
N PHE A 135 -17.97 -27.74 27.74
CA PHE A 135 -16.69 -28.06 27.08
C PHE A 135 -15.55 -28.11 28.10
N GLY A 136 -14.82 -29.23 28.14
CA GLY A 136 -13.70 -29.47 29.06
C GLY A 136 -14.06 -30.22 30.34
N ALA A 137 -15.35 -30.51 30.58
CA ALA A 137 -15.76 -31.35 31.71
C ALA A 137 -15.65 -32.85 31.39
N LEU A 138 -15.39 -33.66 32.43
CA LEU A 138 -15.40 -35.13 32.33
C LEU A 138 -16.84 -35.67 32.22
N PRO A 139 -17.10 -36.73 31.41
CA PRO A 139 -18.44 -37.30 31.22
C PRO A 139 -19.07 -37.79 32.53
N LEU A 140 -20.40 -37.69 32.63
CA LEU A 140 -21.19 -38.15 33.78
C LEU A 140 -22.02 -39.39 33.45
N SER A 141 -22.16 -40.30 34.41
CA SER A 141 -23.09 -41.45 34.32
C SER A 141 -24.27 -41.28 35.26
N ILE A 142 -25.48 -41.62 34.81
CA ILE A 142 -26.71 -41.57 35.62
C ILE A 142 -26.86 -42.87 36.43
N ALA A 143 -27.20 -42.78 37.72
CA ALA A 143 -27.40 -43.94 38.58
C ALA A 143 -28.69 -44.69 38.22
N SER A 144 -28.64 -46.03 38.22
CA SER A 144 -29.74 -46.88 37.76
C SER A 144 -30.89 -47.04 38.76
N ASP A 145 -30.72 -46.54 39.98
CA ASP A 145 -31.66 -46.60 41.10
C ASP A 145 -32.50 -45.32 41.27
N LEU A 146 -32.39 -44.37 40.32
CA LEU A 146 -33.20 -43.16 40.29
C LEU A 146 -34.65 -43.47 39.96
N ASN A 147 -35.56 -42.96 40.78
CA ASN A 147 -37.00 -43.04 40.58
C ASN A 147 -37.56 -41.71 40.05
N ASP A 148 -38.71 -41.79 39.39
CA ASP A 148 -39.42 -40.61 38.90
C ASP A 148 -39.82 -39.71 40.08
N GLY A 149 -39.30 -38.48 40.10
CA GLY A 149 -39.48 -37.53 41.21
C GLY A 149 -38.25 -37.31 42.11
N ASP A 150 -37.18 -38.09 41.93
CA ASP A 150 -35.92 -37.89 42.66
C ASP A 150 -35.21 -36.60 42.23
N THR A 151 -34.63 -35.88 43.19
CA THR A 151 -33.68 -34.80 42.89
C THR A 151 -32.35 -35.42 42.45
N LEU A 152 -31.61 -34.79 41.52
CA LEU A 152 -30.33 -35.31 41.06
C LEU A 152 -29.18 -34.56 41.74
N MET A 153 -28.22 -35.30 42.31
CA MET A 153 -26.97 -34.76 42.87
C MET A 153 -25.76 -35.35 42.14
N LYS A 154 -24.77 -34.49 41.81
CA LYS A 154 -23.50 -34.94 41.25
C LYS A 154 -22.56 -35.42 42.35
N GLN A 155 -22.20 -36.70 42.34
CA GLN A 155 -21.21 -37.30 43.23
C GLN A 155 -20.05 -37.87 42.39
N GLY A 156 -18.93 -37.14 42.35
CA GLY A 156 -17.82 -37.45 41.46
C GLY A 156 -18.22 -37.29 39.99
N LEU A 157 -18.12 -38.39 39.22
CA LEU A 157 -18.56 -38.50 37.82
C LEU A 157 -19.94 -39.19 37.68
N ARG A 158 -20.71 -39.33 38.77
CA ARG A 158 -22.05 -39.94 38.75
C ARG A 158 -23.12 -38.92 39.13
N LEU A 159 -24.28 -38.97 38.47
CA LEU A 159 -25.51 -38.35 38.93
C LEU A 159 -26.29 -39.40 39.73
N VAL A 160 -26.46 -39.17 41.03
CA VAL A 160 -27.12 -40.07 41.99
C VAL A 160 -28.36 -39.39 42.58
N THR A 161 -29.22 -40.14 43.27
CA THR A 161 -30.34 -39.56 44.02
C THR A 161 -29.82 -38.54 45.04
N GLY A 162 -30.29 -37.31 44.90
CA GLY A 162 -30.04 -36.21 45.82
C GLY A 162 -30.95 -36.30 47.04
N PRO A 163 -30.67 -35.49 48.08
CA PRO A 163 -31.53 -35.39 49.24
C PRO A 163 -32.96 -35.01 48.82
N ASN A 164 -33.96 -35.65 49.45
CA ASN A 164 -35.36 -35.49 49.12
C ASN A 164 -35.78 -34.01 49.32
N PHE A 165 -36.64 -33.49 48.44
CA PHE A 165 -37.09 -32.09 48.47
C PHE A 165 -37.63 -31.68 49.85
N LEU A 166 -38.27 -32.61 50.60
CA LEU A 166 -38.78 -32.33 51.95
C LEU A 166 -37.66 -32.12 52.99
N ASP A 167 -36.51 -32.77 52.82
CA ASP A 167 -35.35 -32.60 53.70
C ASP A 167 -34.60 -31.30 53.37
N ALA A 168 -34.52 -30.95 52.08
CA ALA A 168 -33.94 -29.69 51.61
C ALA A 168 -34.76 -28.45 52.04
N VAL A 169 -36.09 -28.57 52.19
CA VAL A 169 -36.93 -27.49 52.72
C VAL A 169 -36.64 -27.24 54.21
N ALA A 170 -36.47 -28.29 55.01
CA ALA A 170 -36.12 -28.17 56.43
C ALA A 170 -34.72 -27.57 56.64
N GLU A 171 -33.73 -27.96 55.81
CA GLU A 171 -32.40 -27.38 55.83
C GLU A 171 -32.35 -25.95 55.25
N ALA A 172 -33.17 -25.63 54.24
CA ALA A 172 -33.29 -24.29 53.69
C ALA A 172 -33.92 -23.31 54.68
N GLU A 173 -34.86 -23.75 55.52
CA GLU A 173 -35.41 -22.92 56.60
C GLU A 173 -34.36 -22.64 57.68
N ALA A 174 -33.57 -23.65 58.07
CA ALA A 174 -32.46 -23.48 59.01
C ALA A 174 -31.32 -22.60 58.44
N ALA A 175 -30.98 -22.77 57.15
CA ALA A 175 -29.97 -21.98 56.46
C ALA A 175 -30.45 -20.55 56.17
N ARG A 176 -31.74 -20.33 55.89
CA ARG A 176 -32.36 -19.00 55.80
C ARG A 176 -32.18 -18.26 57.13
N ASP A 177 -32.44 -18.92 58.25
CA ASP A 177 -32.36 -18.26 59.55
C ASP A 177 -30.91 -17.92 59.96
N ILE A 178 -29.95 -18.77 59.60
CA ILE A 178 -28.50 -18.48 59.73
C ILE A 178 -28.07 -17.38 58.75
N ALA A 179 -28.58 -17.38 57.51
CA ALA A 179 -28.28 -16.38 56.49
C ALA A 179 -28.89 -15.01 56.81
N VAL A 180 -30.06 -14.93 57.45
CA VAL A 180 -30.68 -13.68 57.92
C VAL A 180 -29.86 -13.07 59.07
N ALA A 181 -29.35 -13.90 59.99
CA ALA A 181 -28.46 -13.45 61.05
C ALA A 181 -27.07 -13.02 60.53
N ALA A 182 -26.51 -13.76 59.55
CA ALA A 182 -25.26 -13.40 58.89
C ALA A 182 -25.41 -12.17 57.96
N ALA A 183 -26.55 -12.03 57.27
CA ALA A 183 -26.87 -10.87 56.44
C ALA A 183 -27.06 -9.62 57.30
N SER A 184 -27.68 -9.71 58.47
CA SER A 184 -27.81 -8.57 59.40
C SER A 184 -26.45 -8.07 59.90
N ASN A 185 -25.50 -8.99 60.19
CA ASN A 185 -24.13 -8.64 60.58
C ASN A 185 -23.24 -8.20 59.41
N ALA A 186 -23.41 -8.77 58.21
CA ALA A 186 -22.69 -8.39 56.99
C ALA A 186 -23.18 -7.03 56.43
N VAL A 187 -24.47 -6.74 56.54
CA VAL A 187 -25.04 -5.42 56.19
C VAL A 187 -24.54 -4.33 57.16
N SER A 188 -24.28 -4.68 58.43
CA SER A 188 -23.74 -3.74 59.43
C SER A 188 -22.23 -3.49 59.33
N GLN A 189 -21.45 -4.31 58.60
CA GLN A 189 -19.99 -4.13 58.44
C GLN A 189 -19.50 -4.02 56.98
N GLY A 190 -20.34 -4.34 55.98
CA GLY A 190 -19.98 -4.39 54.56
C GLY A 190 -20.75 -3.44 53.63
N SER A 191 -21.70 -2.66 54.16
CA SER A 191 -22.39 -1.64 53.36
C SER A 191 -21.45 -0.48 53.11
N VAL A 192 -20.68 -0.52 52.02
CA VAL A 192 -20.04 0.67 51.44
C VAL A 192 -21.14 1.73 51.31
N PRO A 193 -21.13 2.82 52.10
CA PRO A 193 -22.24 3.77 52.09
C PRO A 193 -22.46 4.30 50.67
N ILE A 194 -23.72 4.24 50.22
CA ILE A 194 -24.12 4.65 48.88
C ILE A 194 -24.70 6.05 48.97
N TYR A 195 -24.08 6.99 48.27
CA TYR A 195 -24.55 8.37 48.15
C TYR A 195 -25.10 8.63 46.75
N ALA A 196 -25.99 9.61 46.65
CA ALA A 196 -26.68 9.92 45.40
C ALA A 196 -25.70 10.40 44.31
N THR A 197 -25.06 11.56 44.54
CA THR A 197 -24.30 12.27 43.50
C THR A 197 -23.01 12.89 44.03
N ILE A 198 -21.97 12.96 43.20
CA ILE A 198 -20.68 13.57 43.55
C ILE A 198 -20.85 15.05 43.89
N VAL A 199 -21.69 15.78 43.15
CA VAL A 199 -21.94 17.21 43.41
C VAL A 199 -22.61 17.48 44.76
N SER A 200 -23.29 16.48 45.36
CA SER A 200 -23.88 16.61 46.70
C SER A 200 -22.89 16.29 47.83
N MET A 201 -21.80 15.57 47.55
CA MET A 201 -20.85 15.13 48.58
C MET A 201 -20.25 16.27 49.43
N PRO A 202 -19.96 17.47 48.90
CA PRO A 202 -19.48 18.59 49.70
C PRO A 202 -20.43 19.06 50.82
N THR A 203 -21.71 18.65 50.82
CA THR A 203 -22.67 18.96 51.90
C THR A 203 -22.93 17.76 52.83
N VAL A 204 -22.39 16.58 52.52
CA VAL A 204 -22.60 15.34 53.26
C VAL A 204 -21.42 15.06 54.18
N GLU A 205 -21.69 14.88 55.48
CA GLU A 205 -20.70 14.42 56.45
C GLU A 205 -20.62 12.88 56.45
N VAL A 206 -19.50 12.35 55.97
CA VAL A 206 -19.23 10.90 56.01
C VAL A 206 -18.68 10.54 57.40
N PRO A 207 -19.14 9.47 58.09
CA PRO A 207 -18.63 9.07 59.41
C PRO A 207 -17.16 8.61 59.40
N ALA A 208 -16.36 9.02 60.39
CA ALA A 208 -14.88 8.84 60.43
C ALA A 208 -14.38 7.40 60.17
N GLY A 209 -15.16 6.39 60.54
CA GLY A 209 -14.81 4.97 60.35
C GLY A 209 -14.91 4.46 58.91
N ILE A 210 -15.58 5.19 58.02
CA ILE A 210 -15.80 4.76 56.63
C ILE A 210 -14.60 5.15 55.78
N LYS A 211 -13.95 4.14 55.17
CA LYS A 211 -12.76 4.31 54.30
C LYS A 211 -13.07 4.18 52.81
N THR A 212 -14.17 3.55 52.45
CA THR A 212 -14.66 3.42 51.07
C THR A 212 -16.14 3.77 51.01
N ILE A 213 -16.53 4.42 49.92
CA ILE A 213 -17.92 4.83 49.64
C ILE A 213 -18.25 4.54 48.18
N ARG A 214 -19.54 4.45 47.87
CA ARG A 214 -20.05 4.37 46.51
C ARG A 214 -20.90 5.59 46.25
N VAL A 215 -20.79 6.17 45.07
CA VAL A 215 -21.65 7.26 44.62
C VAL A 215 -22.37 6.80 43.36
N ASN A 216 -23.68 7.01 43.25
CA ASN A 216 -24.51 6.49 42.15
C ASN A 216 -24.43 7.32 40.86
N GLY A 217 -23.99 8.57 40.95
CA GLY A 217 -23.87 9.47 39.80
C GLY A 217 -22.96 10.68 40.04
N TYR A 218 -22.73 11.50 39.01
CA TYR A 218 -22.05 12.78 39.18
C TYR A 218 -23.04 13.91 39.48
N TYR A 219 -24.02 14.12 38.59
CA TYR A 219 -25.09 15.12 38.72
C TYR A 219 -26.42 14.50 39.12
N GLU A 220 -26.73 13.31 38.62
CA GLU A 220 -27.98 12.58 38.87
C GLU A 220 -27.71 11.10 39.13
N GLU A 221 -28.50 10.45 39.99
CA GLU A 221 -28.34 9.01 40.23
C GLU A 221 -28.50 8.21 38.93
N GLY A 222 -27.53 7.33 38.64
CA GLY A 222 -27.57 6.50 37.44
C GLY A 222 -27.10 7.20 36.16
N ASP A 223 -26.61 8.44 36.22
CA ASP A 223 -25.99 9.10 35.07
C ASP A 223 -24.69 8.42 34.61
N GLY A 224 -24.15 7.47 35.38
CA GLY A 224 -22.93 6.74 35.07
C GLY A 224 -21.63 7.48 35.43
N GLY A 225 -21.73 8.67 36.04
CA GLY A 225 -20.60 9.39 36.62
C GLY A 225 -20.26 8.96 38.06
N GLY A 226 -21.07 8.09 38.65
CA GLY A 226 -20.79 7.45 39.93
C GLY A 226 -19.59 6.50 39.89
N GLY A 227 -19.29 5.88 41.03
CA GLY A 227 -18.18 4.94 41.17
C GLY A 227 -17.93 4.54 42.62
N GLU A 228 -16.92 3.70 42.81
CA GLU A 228 -16.35 3.42 44.14
C GLU A 228 -15.23 4.41 44.42
N PHE A 229 -15.17 4.90 45.66
CA PHE A 229 -14.17 5.86 46.11
C PHE A 229 -13.53 5.40 47.41
N THR A 230 -12.25 5.69 47.58
CA THR A 230 -11.51 5.45 48.81
C THR A 230 -10.98 6.76 49.40
N GLN A 231 -10.85 6.84 50.72
CA GLN A 231 -10.19 7.95 51.39
C GLN A 231 -8.66 7.85 51.28
N THR A 232 -8.12 6.66 51.04
CA THR A 232 -6.67 6.46 50.95
C THR A 232 -6.21 6.80 49.54
N SER A 233 -5.20 7.67 49.40
CA SER A 233 -4.65 7.95 48.08
C SER A 233 -4.19 6.65 47.41
N ASN A 234 -4.72 6.40 46.22
CA ASN A 234 -4.41 5.25 45.38
C ASN A 234 -3.54 5.65 44.17
N GLY A 235 -2.87 6.81 44.26
CA GLY A 235 -2.11 7.40 43.16
C GLY A 235 -2.92 8.31 42.23
N THR A 236 -4.26 8.33 42.31
CA THR A 236 -5.07 9.33 41.59
C THR A 236 -5.20 10.63 42.37
N SER A 237 -5.76 11.67 41.74
CA SER A 237 -6.12 12.92 42.39
C SER A 237 -7.44 12.72 43.11
N THR A 238 -7.63 13.56 44.11
CA THR A 238 -8.88 13.72 44.81
C THR A 238 -9.92 14.21 43.82
N LEU A 239 -10.98 13.43 43.61
CA LEU A 239 -12.03 13.80 42.68
C LEU A 239 -12.95 14.87 43.29
N PHE A 240 -13.29 14.70 44.57
CA PHE A 240 -14.09 15.60 45.38
C PHE A 240 -13.71 15.48 46.87
N SER A 241 -14.21 16.40 47.69
CA SER A 241 -14.16 16.33 49.14
C SER A 241 -15.56 16.25 49.73
N SER A 242 -15.77 15.42 50.75
CA SER A 242 -17.02 15.42 51.51
C SER A 242 -17.10 16.62 52.45
N GLY A 243 -18.31 17.01 52.86
CA GLY A 243 -18.56 18.11 53.79
C GLY A 243 -18.40 17.75 55.27
N GLY A 244 -18.82 18.68 56.13
CA GLY A 244 -18.89 18.51 57.59
C GLY A 244 -17.58 18.76 58.34
N THR A 245 -17.57 18.46 59.63
CA THR A 245 -16.39 18.62 60.49
C THR A 245 -15.30 17.60 60.20
N THR A 246 -15.68 16.50 59.55
CA THR A 246 -14.77 15.44 59.08
C THR A 246 -14.56 15.47 57.57
N ALA A 247 -14.51 16.65 56.93
CA ALA A 247 -14.28 16.77 55.49
C ALA A 247 -13.02 16.00 55.05
N ARG A 248 -13.15 15.16 54.01
CA ARG A 248 -12.04 14.31 53.52
C ARG A 248 -12.04 14.27 52.02
N ALA A 249 -10.88 13.99 51.48
CA ALA A 249 -10.68 13.85 50.05
C ALA A 249 -10.93 12.39 49.62
N TRP A 250 -11.60 12.23 48.49
CA TRP A 250 -12.02 10.92 47.97
C TRP A 250 -11.40 10.66 46.60
N TYR A 251 -10.82 9.47 46.45
CA TYR A 251 -10.09 9.02 45.27
C TYR A 251 -10.90 7.94 44.57
N ILE A 252 -11.14 8.09 43.26
CA ILE A 252 -11.90 7.11 42.49
C ILE A 252 -11.11 5.80 42.36
N VAL A 253 -11.77 4.66 42.54
CA VAL A 253 -11.18 3.32 42.44
C VAL A 253 -11.55 2.72 41.09
N GLY A 254 -10.55 2.13 40.41
CA GLY A 254 -10.71 1.43 39.14
C GLY A 254 -9.60 1.75 38.14
N ASP A 255 -9.45 0.85 37.16
CA ASP A 255 -8.57 1.07 35.99
C ASP A 255 -9.35 1.60 34.78
N VAL A 256 -10.66 1.41 34.78
CA VAL A 256 -11.59 1.86 33.74
C VAL A 256 -12.56 2.86 34.37
N LEU A 257 -12.52 4.10 33.92
CA LEU A 257 -13.32 5.21 34.45
C LEU A 257 -14.27 5.74 33.38
N ASN A 258 -15.43 6.26 33.77
CA ASN A 258 -16.33 6.93 32.84
C ASN A 258 -16.02 8.43 32.80
N ILE A 259 -16.04 9.06 31.62
CA ILE A 259 -15.83 10.51 31.52
C ILE A 259 -16.84 11.31 32.38
N ARG A 260 -18.06 10.80 32.58
CA ARG A 260 -19.07 11.42 33.45
C ARG A 260 -18.63 11.51 34.90
N SER A 261 -17.71 10.65 35.35
CA SER A 261 -17.13 10.75 36.69
C SER A 261 -16.30 12.02 36.87
N PHE A 262 -15.96 12.71 35.79
CA PHE A 262 -15.24 13.98 35.83
C PHE A 262 -16.15 15.19 35.63
N GLY A 263 -17.46 14.99 35.54
CA GLY A 263 -18.45 16.05 35.36
C GLY A 263 -18.84 16.34 33.91
N ALA A 264 -18.50 15.47 32.96
CA ALA A 264 -19.01 15.61 31.60
C ALA A 264 -20.51 15.29 31.54
N LYS A 265 -21.29 16.09 30.82
CA LYS A 265 -22.73 15.87 30.60
C LYS A 265 -23.00 15.08 29.32
N LEU A 266 -22.23 15.33 28.25
CA LEU A 266 -22.35 14.66 26.95
C LEU A 266 -23.75 14.85 26.30
N ASP A 267 -24.31 16.04 26.43
CA ASP A 267 -25.61 16.42 25.86
C ASP A 267 -25.48 17.09 24.47
N GLY A 268 -24.25 17.25 23.97
CA GLY A 268 -23.94 17.91 22.71
C GLY A 268 -24.11 19.44 22.72
N VAL A 269 -24.31 20.05 23.90
CA VAL A 269 -24.54 21.49 24.07
C VAL A 269 -23.65 22.08 25.17
N THR A 270 -23.58 21.44 26.33
CA THR A 270 -22.75 21.85 27.47
C THR A 270 -21.28 21.66 27.13
N ASP A 271 -20.45 22.64 27.48
CA ASP A 271 -18.99 22.53 27.39
C ASP A 271 -18.45 21.53 28.43
N ASP A 272 -17.91 20.41 27.95
CA ASP A 272 -17.34 19.31 28.73
C ASP A 272 -15.82 19.44 28.91
N THR A 273 -15.21 20.56 28.51
CA THR A 273 -13.74 20.78 28.50
C THR A 273 -13.08 20.49 29.84
N GLU A 274 -13.61 21.02 30.95
CA GLU A 274 -13.00 20.81 32.27
C GLU A 274 -12.95 19.33 32.65
N ALA A 275 -14.02 18.58 32.35
CA ALA A 275 -14.09 17.16 32.63
C ALA A 275 -13.06 16.38 31.80
N VAL A 276 -12.90 16.71 30.52
CA VAL A 276 -11.92 16.08 29.63
C VAL A 276 -10.49 16.42 30.02
N VAL A 277 -10.19 17.68 30.38
CA VAL A 277 -8.87 18.10 30.87
C VAL A 277 -8.51 17.37 32.16
N LYS A 278 -9.47 17.27 33.10
CA LYS A 278 -9.27 16.57 34.38
C LYS A 278 -9.00 15.09 34.14
N ALA A 279 -9.83 14.45 33.31
CA ALA A 279 -9.69 13.03 32.96
C ALA A 279 -8.38 12.74 32.24
N GLY A 280 -7.93 13.62 31.33
CA GLY A 280 -6.70 13.45 30.55
C GLY A 280 -5.40 13.90 31.24
N SER A 281 -5.49 14.39 32.48
CA SER A 281 -4.34 14.87 33.26
C SER A 281 -3.34 13.75 33.61
N PRO A 282 -2.05 14.09 33.89
CA PRO A 282 -1.03 13.10 34.26
C PRO A 282 -1.40 12.24 35.47
N THR A 283 -2.29 12.75 36.32
CA THR A 283 -2.73 12.05 37.52
C THR A 283 -3.55 10.77 37.24
N PHE A 284 -4.13 10.68 36.05
CA PHE A 284 -4.84 9.48 35.60
C PHE A 284 -4.08 8.75 34.49
N ALA A 285 -2.76 8.95 34.38
CA ALA A 285 -1.95 8.28 33.38
C ALA A 285 -2.06 6.74 33.51
N GLY A 286 -2.13 6.06 32.37
CA GLY A 286 -2.28 4.59 32.28
C GLY A 286 -3.68 4.05 32.59
N LYS A 287 -4.66 4.89 32.95
CA LYS A 287 -6.07 4.50 33.09
C LYS A 287 -6.79 4.48 31.74
N GLU A 288 -7.90 3.74 31.64
CA GLU A 288 -8.81 3.78 30.50
C GLU A 288 -10.00 4.70 30.84
N ILE A 289 -10.21 5.76 30.06
CA ILE A 289 -11.34 6.67 30.17
C ILE A 289 -12.36 6.36 29.08
N ARG A 290 -13.53 5.87 29.47
CA ARG A 290 -14.62 5.50 28.57
C ARG A 290 -15.57 6.65 28.31
N PHE A 291 -15.88 6.84 27.03
CA PHE A 291 -16.89 7.75 26.54
C PHE A 291 -18.10 6.93 26.04
N PRO A 292 -19.30 7.12 26.59
CA PRO A 292 -20.52 6.51 26.04
C PRO A 292 -20.86 7.14 24.67
N PRO A 293 -21.64 6.46 23.80
CA PRO A 293 -21.96 6.91 22.43
C PRO A 293 -22.87 8.14 22.43
N LYS A 294 -22.27 9.30 22.69
CA LYS A 294 -22.88 10.62 22.86
C LYS A 294 -21.94 11.70 22.31
N THR A 295 -22.46 12.91 22.22
CA THR A 295 -21.71 14.07 21.75
C THR A 295 -21.09 14.81 22.95
N CYS A 296 -19.78 14.98 22.92
CA CYS A 296 -18.97 15.74 23.87
C CYS A 296 -18.54 17.06 23.20
N VAL A 297 -18.85 18.20 23.79
CA VAL A 297 -18.43 19.51 23.27
C VAL A 297 -17.21 19.97 24.03
N VAL A 298 -16.12 20.27 23.33
CA VAL A 298 -14.83 20.62 23.95
C VAL A 298 -14.13 21.74 23.22
N GLN A 299 -13.23 22.42 23.92
CA GLN A 299 -12.45 23.55 23.43
C GLN A 299 -11.05 23.60 24.06
N GLY A 300 -10.11 24.28 23.37
CA GLY A 300 -8.77 24.52 23.89
C GLY A 300 -7.85 23.30 23.78
N THR A 301 -6.80 23.32 24.60
CA THR A 301 -5.82 22.23 24.67
C THR A 301 -6.24 21.19 25.70
N LEU A 302 -6.49 19.97 25.23
CA LEU A 302 -6.99 18.83 25.99
C LEU A 302 -5.86 17.79 26.12
N PRO A 303 -5.11 17.73 27.24
CA PRO A 303 -4.03 16.77 27.39
C PRO A 303 -4.58 15.33 27.46
N VAL A 304 -3.87 14.37 26.89
CA VAL A 304 -4.26 12.95 26.92
C VAL A 304 -3.06 12.11 27.33
N ASN A 305 -2.96 11.83 28.64
CA ASN A 305 -1.90 11.01 29.24
C ASN A 305 -2.32 9.54 29.44
N ASN A 306 -3.48 9.16 28.92
CA ASN A 306 -4.18 7.90 29.20
C ASN A 306 -4.91 7.38 27.96
N GLY A 307 -5.67 6.29 28.11
CA GLY A 307 -6.42 5.70 27.02
C GLY A 307 -7.85 6.23 26.95
N PHE A 308 -8.18 7.05 25.95
CA PHE A 308 -9.54 7.48 25.68
C PHE A 308 -10.23 6.49 24.74
N VAL A 309 -11.32 5.87 25.20
CA VAL A 309 -12.00 4.80 24.47
C VAL A 309 -13.48 5.12 24.30
N GLY A 310 -13.93 5.21 23.06
CA GLY A 310 -15.35 5.18 22.74
C GLY A 310 -15.94 3.78 22.93
N VAL A 311 -17.01 3.69 23.70
CA VAL A 311 -17.80 2.46 23.86
C VAL A 311 -18.64 2.23 22.61
N VAL A 312 -18.95 0.97 22.28
CA VAL A 312 -19.73 0.53 21.10
C VAL A 312 -20.81 1.54 20.69
N GLY A 313 -20.69 2.06 19.48
CA GLY A 313 -21.46 3.19 18.94
C GLY A 313 -20.57 4.38 18.61
N ASP A 314 -21.15 5.45 18.08
CA ASP A 314 -20.38 6.63 17.68
C ASP A 314 -20.24 7.63 18.85
N VAL A 315 -19.02 7.86 19.32
CA VAL A 315 -18.68 8.98 20.21
C VAL A 315 -18.24 10.17 19.38
N TRP A 316 -18.93 11.30 19.53
CA TRP A 316 -18.69 12.51 18.75
C TRP A 316 -18.01 13.58 19.62
N PHE A 317 -16.80 13.98 19.31
CA PHE A 317 -16.21 15.21 19.83
C PHE A 317 -16.44 16.36 18.86
N LYS A 318 -17.21 17.36 19.30
CA LYS A 318 -17.32 18.64 18.61
C LYS A 318 -16.31 19.58 19.21
N VAL A 319 -15.24 19.87 18.46
CA VAL A 319 -14.16 20.74 18.92
C VAL A 319 -14.43 22.14 18.39
N THR A 320 -14.96 23.02 19.25
CA THR A 320 -15.70 24.23 18.83
C THR A 320 -14.90 25.53 18.84
N VAL A 321 -13.74 25.61 19.50
CA VAL A 321 -12.98 26.86 19.62
C VAL A 321 -11.95 27.07 18.52
N ASN A 322 -11.66 28.35 18.31
CA ASN A 322 -10.76 28.92 17.33
C ASN A 322 -9.32 28.79 17.77
N GLY A 323 -8.43 28.48 16.83
CA GLY A 323 -6.98 28.54 17.04
C GLY A 323 -6.63 29.77 17.85
N GLY A 324 -5.92 29.58 18.96
CA GLY A 324 -5.57 30.68 19.83
C GLY A 324 -4.54 31.60 19.16
N SER A 325 -4.37 32.80 19.71
CA SER A 325 -3.46 33.81 19.16
C SER A 325 -1.98 33.50 19.40
N ASP A 326 -1.65 32.41 20.11
CA ASP A 326 -0.29 32.00 20.42
C ASP A 326 0.04 30.61 19.83
N MET A 327 1.32 30.33 19.63
CA MET A 327 1.82 29.12 18.96
C MET A 327 1.46 27.78 19.63
N ASN A 328 0.98 27.80 20.88
CA ASN A 328 0.69 26.61 21.68
C ASN A 328 -0.75 26.59 22.24
N SER A 329 -1.58 27.56 21.85
CA SER A 329 -2.93 27.74 22.33
C SER A 329 -3.91 27.05 21.39
N ASP A 330 -4.80 26.25 21.98
CA ASP A 330 -5.81 25.46 21.27
C ASP A 330 -5.25 24.35 20.36
N ARG A 331 -4.50 23.41 20.96
CA ARG A 331 -3.97 22.21 20.28
C ARG A 331 -5.02 21.11 20.03
N GLY A 332 -6.29 21.36 20.38
CA GLY A 332 -7.28 20.29 20.48
C GLY A 332 -6.80 19.21 21.44
N PHE A 333 -6.96 17.94 21.08
CA PHE A 333 -6.45 16.82 21.87
C PHE A 333 -4.94 16.66 21.71
N TRP A 334 -4.19 16.93 22.78
CA TRP A 334 -2.73 16.81 22.79
C TRP A 334 -2.30 15.51 23.46
N LEU A 335 -2.02 14.50 22.63
CA LEU A 335 -1.59 13.19 23.09
C LEU A 335 -0.17 13.24 23.60
N LYS A 336 0.00 12.74 24.83
CA LYS A 336 1.27 12.66 25.53
C LYS A 336 1.89 11.27 25.34
N ASP A 337 3.10 11.09 25.85
CA ASP A 337 3.79 9.80 25.89
C ASP A 337 2.85 8.69 26.38
N LYS A 338 2.78 7.58 25.64
CA LYS A 338 1.90 6.41 25.89
C LYS A 338 0.40 6.70 25.87
N GLY A 339 -0.03 7.89 25.44
CA GLY A 339 -1.44 8.22 25.26
C GLY A 339 -2.10 7.33 24.19
N GLN A 340 -3.39 7.03 24.37
CA GLN A 340 -4.12 6.15 23.45
C GLN A 340 -5.51 6.69 23.13
N MET A 341 -6.00 6.42 21.91
CA MET A 341 -7.37 6.79 21.50
C MET A 341 -8.02 5.75 20.60
N HIS A 342 -9.24 5.33 20.92
CA HIS A 342 -9.94 4.29 20.15
C HIS A 342 -11.42 4.60 19.96
N ASN A 343 -11.95 4.34 18.76
CA ASN A 343 -13.38 4.41 18.43
C ASN A 343 -13.99 5.81 18.63
N ILE A 344 -13.39 6.83 18.01
CA ILE A 344 -13.76 8.23 18.21
C ILE A 344 -14.02 8.92 16.88
N ILE A 345 -15.05 9.78 16.85
CA ILE A 345 -15.33 10.71 15.75
C ILE A 345 -15.01 12.13 16.21
N PHE A 346 -14.17 12.83 15.47
CA PHE A 346 -13.88 14.25 15.65
C PHE A 346 -14.61 15.07 14.58
N GLU A 347 -15.32 16.11 15.01
CA GLU A 347 -15.86 17.16 14.17
C GLU A 347 -15.14 18.47 14.54
N ARG A 348 -14.37 19.01 13.59
CA ARG A 348 -13.53 20.20 13.79
C ARG A 348 -13.94 21.31 12.83
N GLY A 349 -14.56 22.35 13.38
CA GLY A 349 -14.72 23.64 12.72
C GLY A 349 -13.62 24.60 13.15
N VAL A 350 -13.09 25.39 12.22
CA VAL A 350 -11.97 26.32 12.47
C VAL A 350 -12.36 27.71 11.97
N THR A 351 -12.64 28.67 12.86
CA THR A 351 -13.05 30.03 12.45
C THR A 351 -11.93 31.08 12.52
N ALA A 352 -10.73 30.73 13.01
CA ALA A 352 -9.53 31.58 12.97
C ALA A 352 -8.29 30.84 12.45
N GLY A 353 -7.38 31.58 11.80
CA GLY A 353 -6.10 31.04 11.31
C GLY A 353 -5.07 30.85 12.43
N SER A 354 -4.25 29.80 12.33
CA SER A 354 -3.07 29.62 13.19
C SER A 354 -1.89 30.47 12.67
N ILE A 355 -1.07 30.98 13.59
CA ILE A 355 0.15 31.75 13.29
C ILE A 355 1.39 30.87 13.01
N SER A 356 1.27 29.54 13.10
CA SER A 356 2.43 28.63 13.00
C SER A 356 2.13 27.34 12.23
N GLY A 357 3.17 26.52 12.03
CA GLY A 357 3.09 25.18 11.42
C GLY A 357 2.19 24.18 12.16
N GLU A 358 1.83 24.44 13.42
CA GLU A 358 0.77 23.73 14.15
C GLU A 358 -0.60 24.29 13.71
N PHE A 359 -1.10 23.85 12.55
CA PHE A 359 -2.35 24.39 12.00
C PHE A 359 -3.58 23.72 12.62
N ASN A 360 -4.27 24.38 13.55
CA ASN A 360 -5.70 24.17 13.88
C ASN A 360 -6.18 22.70 14.04
N ASN A 361 -5.31 21.85 14.56
CA ASN A 361 -5.52 20.41 14.69
C ASN A 361 -6.72 20.07 15.58
N ALA A 362 -7.42 18.99 15.25
CA ALA A 362 -8.32 18.34 16.21
C ALA A 362 -7.50 17.52 17.22
N VAL A 363 -6.40 16.94 16.76
CA VAL A 363 -5.51 16.08 17.53
C VAL A 363 -4.06 16.36 17.17
N VAL A 364 -3.20 16.56 18.18
CA VAL A 364 -1.75 16.80 18.05
C VAL A 364 -0.97 15.79 18.88
N ILE A 365 0.14 15.32 18.33
CA ILE A 365 1.20 14.62 19.05
C ILE A 365 2.49 15.43 18.88
N GLY A 366 3.20 15.65 19.99
CA GLY A 366 4.45 16.39 19.97
C GLY A 366 4.29 17.90 19.93
N GLU A 367 5.34 18.58 19.49
CA GLU A 367 5.49 20.04 19.56
C GLU A 367 6.36 20.55 18.41
N TYR A 368 5.95 21.66 17.81
CA TYR A 368 6.67 22.30 16.71
C TYR A 368 7.82 23.16 17.21
N TYR A 369 7.57 24.03 18.18
CA TYR A 369 8.65 24.56 19.01
C TYR A 369 8.95 23.56 20.12
N THR A 370 10.18 23.04 20.15
CA THR A 370 10.57 22.05 21.16
C THR A 370 12.06 22.15 21.49
N LEU A 371 12.39 21.74 22.71
CA LEU A 371 13.77 21.53 23.16
C LEU A 371 14.14 20.04 23.18
N GLY A 372 13.37 19.20 22.46
CA GLY A 372 13.61 17.77 22.33
C GLY A 372 12.71 16.88 23.19
N THR A 373 11.61 17.42 23.71
CA THR A 373 10.61 16.66 24.49
C THR A 373 10.14 15.43 23.70
N GLU A 374 10.29 14.25 24.29
CA GLU A 374 9.96 12.98 23.66
C GLU A 374 8.48 12.63 23.80
N TYR A 375 7.89 12.09 22.72
CA TYR A 375 6.54 11.57 22.69
C TYR A 375 6.55 10.20 22.01
N SER A 376 6.36 9.13 22.79
CA SER A 376 6.53 7.78 22.28
C SER A 376 5.36 6.84 22.58
N ASN A 377 5.33 5.69 21.90
CA ASN A 377 4.43 4.57 22.22
C ASN A 377 2.93 4.95 22.18
N ILE A 378 2.55 5.82 21.25
CA ILE A 378 1.16 6.29 21.11
C ILE A 378 0.40 5.39 20.13
N HIS A 379 -0.81 5.02 20.50
CA HIS A 379 -1.65 4.14 19.70
C HIS A 379 -3.02 4.76 19.46
N MET A 380 -3.46 4.81 18.20
CA MET A 380 -4.82 5.20 17.88
C MET A 380 -5.44 4.25 16.87
N SER A 381 -6.73 3.94 17.04
CA SER A 381 -7.45 3.11 16.07
C SER A 381 -8.93 3.47 15.92
N ASN A 382 -9.45 3.24 14.71
CA ASN A 382 -10.87 3.45 14.38
C ASN A 382 -11.28 4.91 14.64
N ILE A 383 -10.55 5.83 14.00
CA ILE A 383 -10.74 7.27 14.17
C ILE A 383 -11.39 7.83 12.92
N THR A 384 -12.48 8.58 13.08
CA THR A 384 -13.05 9.38 11.99
C THR A 384 -12.84 10.85 12.28
N MET A 385 -12.39 11.61 11.29
CA MET A 385 -12.16 13.04 11.40
C MET A 385 -12.92 13.77 10.30
N ILE A 386 -13.72 14.75 10.72
CA ILE A 386 -14.62 15.51 9.87
C ILE A 386 -14.23 16.98 9.98
N GLY A 387 -13.71 17.54 8.89
CA GLY A 387 -13.47 18.97 8.78
C GLY A 387 -14.76 19.70 8.41
N VAL A 388 -15.13 20.74 9.15
CA VAL A 388 -16.32 21.56 8.90
C VAL A 388 -15.89 22.92 8.36
N ASP A 389 -16.46 23.38 7.24
CA ASP A 389 -16.14 24.71 6.73
C ASP A 389 -16.57 25.81 7.69
N ALA A 390 -15.63 26.70 7.98
CA ALA A 390 -15.78 27.79 8.91
C ALA A 390 -15.01 29.05 8.42
N GLY A 391 -14.63 29.10 7.14
CA GLY A 391 -14.09 30.30 6.49
C GLY A 391 -12.57 30.50 6.56
N VAL A 392 -11.79 29.51 7.01
CA VAL A 392 -10.31 29.58 7.12
C VAL A 392 -9.61 28.53 6.25
N GLY A 393 -8.56 28.94 5.52
CA GLY A 393 -7.98 28.18 4.40
C GLY A 393 -6.88 27.15 4.67
N ARG A 394 -6.43 26.94 5.92
CA ARG A 394 -5.41 25.91 6.26
C ARG A 394 -5.75 25.17 7.55
N ARG A 395 -5.94 23.85 7.45
CA ARG A 395 -6.34 22.96 8.54
C ARG A 395 -5.61 21.63 8.44
N SER A 396 -4.61 21.42 9.30
CA SER A 396 -4.19 20.06 9.62
C SER A 396 -5.22 19.54 10.62
N ILE A 397 -5.83 18.38 10.41
CA ILE A 397 -6.80 17.84 11.37
C ILE A 397 -6.12 16.89 12.38
N PHE A 398 -5.04 16.23 11.94
CA PHE A 398 -4.17 15.39 12.77
C PHE A 398 -2.70 15.68 12.48
N GLY A 399 -1.95 16.03 13.53
CA GLY A 399 -0.57 16.49 13.42
C GLY A 399 0.41 15.75 14.34
N LEU A 400 1.59 15.44 13.81
CA LEU A 400 2.76 14.91 14.52
C LEU A 400 3.93 15.87 14.32
N TYR A 401 4.50 16.37 15.42
CA TYR A 401 5.54 17.40 15.40
C TYR A 401 6.72 17.08 16.32
N GLY A 402 7.94 17.23 15.82
CA GLY A 402 9.14 17.14 16.67
C GLY A 402 9.54 15.71 17.02
N ASN A 403 9.96 15.49 18.27
CA ASN A 403 10.54 14.21 18.72
C ASN A 403 9.46 13.17 19.03
N VAL A 404 8.72 12.74 18.00
CA VAL A 404 7.64 11.74 18.08
C VAL A 404 8.12 10.42 17.53
N HIS A 405 7.91 9.30 18.24
CA HIS A 405 8.29 7.99 17.70
C HIS A 405 7.57 6.78 18.26
N ASP A 406 7.73 5.63 17.60
CA ASP A 406 7.17 4.35 18.03
C ASP A 406 5.64 4.37 18.15
N CYS A 407 4.98 5.11 17.25
CA CYS A 407 3.52 5.26 17.24
C CYS A 407 2.85 4.37 16.19
N THR A 408 1.59 4.00 16.44
CA THR A 408 0.78 3.21 15.49
C THR A 408 -0.62 3.80 15.33
N PHE A 409 -1.04 4.01 14.09
CA PHE A 409 -2.32 4.60 13.70
C PHE A 409 -3.07 3.65 12.76
N LYS A 410 -4.28 3.21 13.14
CA LYS A 410 -5.05 2.22 12.36
C LYS A 410 -6.47 2.67 12.04
N ASN A 411 -6.96 2.37 10.84
CA ASN A 411 -8.34 2.59 10.42
C ASN A 411 -8.79 4.05 10.61
N PHE A 412 -8.10 4.98 9.95
CA PHE A 412 -8.43 6.40 9.96
C PHE A 412 -9.31 6.75 8.75
N LYS A 413 -10.35 7.54 9.00
CA LYS A 413 -11.28 8.03 7.99
C LYS A 413 -11.36 9.54 8.02
N PHE A 414 -11.21 10.19 6.87
CA PHE A 414 -11.23 11.64 6.73
C PHE A 414 -12.31 12.10 5.76
N ARG A 415 -13.08 13.12 6.13
CA ARG A 415 -14.16 13.70 5.33
C ARG A 415 -14.28 15.21 5.56
N GLY A 416 -14.92 15.91 4.64
CA GLY A 416 -15.19 17.35 4.77
C GLY A 416 -13.98 18.24 4.48
N PHE A 417 -13.96 19.45 5.02
CA PHE A 417 -12.99 20.50 4.67
C PHE A 417 -11.68 20.35 5.45
N ILE A 418 -10.71 19.64 4.85
CA ILE A 418 -9.42 19.29 5.46
C ILE A 418 -8.30 19.66 4.50
N SER A 419 -7.27 20.38 4.97
CA SER A 419 -6.09 20.71 4.16
C SER A 419 -4.99 19.66 4.24
N TYR A 420 -4.80 19.08 5.43
CA TYR A 420 -3.92 17.95 5.71
C TYR A 420 -4.61 16.94 6.63
N ALA A 421 -4.76 15.70 6.16
CA ALA A 421 -5.30 14.63 6.99
C ALA A 421 -4.27 14.18 8.02
N PHE A 422 -3.05 13.85 7.56
CA PHE A 422 -1.88 13.59 8.38
C PHE A 422 -0.80 14.63 8.07
N MET A 423 -0.49 15.50 9.01
CA MET A 423 0.68 16.37 8.97
C MET A 423 1.77 15.76 9.85
N ASN A 424 2.85 15.24 9.25
CA ASN A 424 4.02 14.76 9.97
C ASN A 424 5.18 15.68 9.66
N HIS A 425 5.65 16.40 10.66
CA HIS A 425 6.58 17.48 10.46
C HIS A 425 7.65 17.50 11.55
N TRP A 426 8.82 18.00 11.19
CA TRP A 426 9.88 18.27 12.16
C TRP A 426 9.42 19.32 13.19
N GLY A 427 10.10 19.34 14.33
CA GLY A 427 9.99 20.40 15.35
C GLY A 427 11.38 20.83 15.76
N GLY A 428 11.56 22.03 16.31
CA GLY A 428 12.90 22.52 16.61
C GLY A 428 12.97 23.69 17.58
N ASN A 429 14.22 24.07 17.87
CA ASN A 429 14.55 25.21 18.71
C ASN A 429 14.76 26.46 17.83
N PHE A 430 13.76 27.33 17.83
CA PHE A 430 13.69 28.59 17.08
C PHE A 430 12.90 29.63 17.89
N ASP A 431 12.80 30.87 17.42
CA ASP A 431 12.03 31.91 18.12
C ASP A 431 10.51 31.69 17.92
N PRO A 432 9.72 31.37 18.97
CA PRO A 432 8.28 31.18 18.85
C PRO A 432 7.51 32.49 18.56
N ALA A 433 8.12 33.67 18.62
CA ALA A 433 7.49 34.88 18.09
C ALA A 433 7.60 34.99 16.56
N ALA A 434 8.53 34.25 15.97
CA ALA A 434 8.85 34.27 14.55
C ALA A 434 9.08 32.85 14.03
N PRO A 435 8.08 31.95 14.13
CA PRO A 435 8.23 30.54 13.77
C PRO A 435 8.78 30.39 12.36
N ASP A 436 8.20 31.09 11.39
CA ASP A 436 8.52 30.83 9.97
C ASP A 436 9.81 31.49 9.46
N THR A 437 10.37 32.45 10.19
CA THR A 437 11.52 33.25 9.72
C THR A 437 12.77 33.16 10.59
N SER A 438 12.65 32.71 11.84
CA SER A 438 13.80 32.61 12.73
C SER A 438 14.70 31.42 12.39
N ALA A 439 15.98 31.55 12.78
CA ALA A 439 16.96 30.48 12.60
C ALA A 439 16.63 29.30 13.52
N VAL A 440 16.81 28.09 12.99
CA VAL A 440 16.62 26.84 13.73
C VAL A 440 17.98 26.33 14.17
N THR A 441 18.18 26.16 15.48
CA THR A 441 19.47 25.74 16.04
C THR A 441 19.56 24.24 16.28
N ALA A 442 18.41 23.58 16.41
CA ALA A 442 18.27 22.14 16.59
C ALA A 442 16.89 21.70 16.07
N SER A 443 16.80 20.50 15.49
CA SER A 443 15.53 19.89 15.08
C SER A 443 15.42 18.42 15.46
N TRP A 444 14.19 17.97 15.69
CA TRP A 444 13.80 16.58 15.95
C TRP A 444 12.68 16.20 15.00
N HIS A 445 12.63 14.93 14.63
CA HIS A 445 11.79 14.46 13.53
C HIS A 445 10.96 13.25 13.94
N PRO A 446 9.69 13.18 13.48
CA PRO A 446 8.87 12.00 13.64
C PRO A 446 9.53 10.76 13.00
N ARG A 447 9.52 9.63 13.71
CA ARG A 447 10.16 8.39 13.24
C ARG A 447 9.56 7.11 13.78
N ARG A 448 9.79 5.98 13.12
CA ARG A 448 9.28 4.65 13.55
C ARG A 448 7.76 4.66 13.69
N ILE A 449 7.08 5.20 12.69
CA ILE A 449 5.62 5.40 12.69
C ILE A 449 4.96 4.40 11.75
N LYS A 450 3.89 3.75 12.23
CA LYS A 450 3.08 2.82 11.44
C LYS A 450 1.69 3.39 11.18
N ILE A 451 1.27 3.46 9.92
CA ILE A 451 -0.06 3.91 9.51
C ILE A 451 -0.71 2.82 8.66
N ASP A 452 -1.88 2.33 9.07
CA ASP A 452 -2.55 1.20 8.40
C ASP A 452 -4.05 1.47 8.23
N GLY A 453 -4.52 1.54 7.00
CA GLY A 453 -5.94 1.77 6.71
C GLY A 453 -6.30 3.25 6.78
N VAL A 454 -5.98 4.00 5.73
CA VAL A 454 -6.36 5.41 5.58
C VAL A 454 -7.40 5.53 4.47
N PHE A 455 -8.55 6.10 4.79
CA PHE A 455 -9.61 6.39 3.83
C PHE A 455 -9.91 7.89 3.81
N MET A 456 -9.74 8.53 2.65
CA MET A 456 -10.14 9.91 2.43
C MET A 456 -10.93 10.04 1.13
N GLU A 457 -12.08 10.69 1.19
CA GLU A 457 -12.94 10.88 0.03
C GLU A 457 -13.50 12.28 -0.02
N ASN A 458 -13.27 12.94 -1.16
CA ASN A 458 -13.90 14.19 -1.59
C ASN A 458 -13.92 15.29 -0.50
N PRO A 459 -12.78 15.64 0.11
CA PRO A 459 -12.73 16.86 0.88
C PRO A 459 -13.03 18.01 -0.09
N ALA A 460 -14.04 18.82 0.21
CA ALA A 460 -14.29 20.02 -0.56
C ALA A 460 -12.98 20.83 -0.68
N PRO A 461 -12.61 21.32 -1.88
CA PRO A 461 -11.27 21.81 -2.17
C PRO A 461 -11.03 23.18 -1.52
N ASP A 462 -10.85 23.22 -0.21
CA ASP A 462 -10.20 24.34 0.45
C ASP A 462 -8.69 24.21 0.24
N ALA A 463 -8.19 24.65 -0.93
CA ALA A 463 -6.78 24.88 -1.31
C ALA A 463 -5.71 23.84 -0.86
N GLY A 464 -6.12 22.69 -0.34
CA GLY A 464 -5.40 21.90 0.65
C GLY A 464 -4.25 21.15 0.03
N LEU A 465 -3.06 21.21 0.63
CA LEU A 465 -1.82 20.79 0.01
C LEU A 465 -1.59 19.26 0.04
N GLY A 466 -2.35 18.46 0.81
CA GLY A 466 -2.40 17.00 0.63
C GLY A 466 -3.13 16.16 1.69
N CYS A 467 -3.21 14.83 1.55
CA CYS A 467 -3.77 13.94 2.59
C CYS A 467 -2.68 13.51 3.58
N ILE A 468 -1.69 12.75 3.10
CA ILE A 468 -0.54 12.32 3.90
C ILE A 468 0.64 13.21 3.54
N TYR A 469 1.06 14.05 4.47
CA TYR A 469 2.20 14.95 4.33
C TYR A 469 3.32 14.52 5.27
N LEU A 470 4.43 14.08 4.71
CA LEU A 470 5.64 13.64 5.42
C LEU A 470 6.76 14.64 5.17
N SER A 471 7.25 15.30 6.22
CA SER A 471 8.22 16.38 6.09
C SER A 471 9.31 16.30 7.14
N GLY A 472 10.52 15.94 6.70
CA GLY A 472 11.67 15.68 7.58
C GLY A 472 11.66 14.29 8.24
N VAL A 473 10.73 13.41 7.88
CA VAL A 473 10.55 12.15 8.62
C VAL A 473 11.50 11.02 8.17
N HIS A 474 11.55 9.95 8.95
CA HIS A 474 12.23 8.69 8.58
C HIS A 474 11.64 7.47 9.29
N ASP A 475 11.89 6.26 8.79
CA ASP A 475 11.38 5.00 9.34
C ASP A 475 9.83 4.95 9.43
N TYR A 476 9.16 5.11 8.29
CA TYR A 476 7.69 5.06 8.20
C TYR A 476 7.23 3.82 7.45
N ASP A 477 6.20 3.16 7.97
CA ASP A 477 5.51 2.05 7.30
C ASP A 477 4.02 2.40 7.14
N ILE A 478 3.61 2.69 5.90
CA ILE A 478 2.27 3.16 5.56
C ILE A 478 1.62 2.16 4.60
N ARG A 479 0.42 1.67 4.95
CA ARG A 479 -0.26 0.67 4.12
C ARG A 479 -1.77 0.84 4.06
N ASN A 480 -2.37 0.27 3.02
CA ASN A 480 -3.82 0.26 2.80
C ASN A 480 -4.41 1.68 2.74
N VAL A 481 -3.96 2.46 1.76
CA VAL A 481 -4.34 3.86 1.59
C VAL A 481 -5.31 3.99 0.42
N PHE A 482 -6.46 4.63 0.66
CA PHE A 482 -7.40 5.05 -0.37
C PHE A 482 -7.67 6.55 -0.24
N ILE A 483 -7.37 7.31 -1.29
CA ILE A 483 -7.58 8.75 -1.32
C ILE A 483 -8.23 9.15 -2.65
N ASN A 484 -9.34 9.88 -2.59
CA ASN A 484 -10.07 10.37 -3.77
C ASN A 484 -10.41 11.86 -3.64
N GLY A 485 -10.23 12.65 -4.70
CA GLY A 485 -10.78 14.00 -4.79
C GLY A 485 -10.00 15.06 -4.03
N VAL A 486 -8.65 14.97 -3.99
CA VAL A 486 -7.80 15.89 -3.21
C VAL A 486 -6.76 16.58 -4.08
N ARG A 487 -6.10 17.65 -3.62
CA ARG A 487 -5.07 18.34 -4.43
C ARG A 487 -3.84 17.47 -4.68
N THR A 488 -3.27 16.91 -3.61
CA THR A 488 -2.06 16.08 -3.65
C THR A 488 -2.14 14.96 -2.61
N PRO A 489 -2.59 13.74 -2.95
CA PRO A 489 -2.80 12.68 -1.97
C PRO A 489 -1.61 12.41 -1.05
N ILE A 490 -0.41 12.26 -1.61
CA ILE A 490 0.80 11.95 -0.83
C ILE A 490 1.87 13.00 -1.14
N VAL A 491 2.47 13.54 -0.08
CA VAL A 491 3.65 14.41 -0.17
C VAL A 491 4.76 13.86 0.72
N VAL A 492 5.96 13.72 0.17
CA VAL A 492 7.18 13.38 0.92
C VAL A 492 8.22 14.46 0.66
N ALA A 493 8.66 15.14 1.71
CA ALA A 493 9.56 16.27 1.62
C ALA A 493 10.67 16.18 2.67
N ALA A 494 11.84 16.69 2.31
CA ALA A 494 12.99 16.82 3.21
C ALA A 494 12.72 17.71 4.44
N GLY A 495 11.69 18.56 4.37
CA GLY A 495 11.36 19.55 5.40
C GLY A 495 12.18 20.83 5.27
N ASP A 496 11.80 21.86 6.03
CA ASP A 496 12.36 23.21 5.85
C ASP A 496 13.80 23.36 6.33
N VAL A 497 14.24 22.47 7.21
CA VAL A 497 15.59 22.46 7.81
C VAL A 497 16.39 21.21 7.46
N GLY A 498 15.71 20.21 6.88
CA GLY A 498 16.35 18.97 6.46
C GLY A 498 17.08 18.26 7.58
N GLY A 499 18.19 17.62 7.23
CA GLY A 499 19.11 16.97 8.16
C GLY A 499 20.18 17.90 8.77
N LEU A 500 20.21 19.19 8.42
CA LEU A 500 21.32 20.09 8.74
C LEU A 500 21.54 20.29 10.24
N VAL A 501 20.43 20.38 10.99
CA VAL A 501 20.42 20.62 12.44
C VAL A 501 19.67 19.52 13.19
N ALA A 502 19.42 18.39 12.52
CA ALA A 502 18.75 17.24 13.11
C ALA A 502 19.57 16.66 14.27
N GLN A 503 18.90 16.37 15.39
CA GLN A 503 19.51 15.89 16.62
C GLN A 503 19.18 14.42 16.88
N GLY A 504 19.98 13.79 17.75
CA GLY A 504 19.75 12.42 18.25
C GLY A 504 19.66 11.40 17.11
N ASP A 505 18.69 10.48 17.22
CA ASP A 505 18.44 9.41 16.25
C ASP A 505 18.15 9.91 14.82
N SER A 506 17.71 11.17 14.66
CA SER A 506 17.34 11.72 13.36
C SER A 506 18.53 12.30 12.57
N ALA A 507 19.69 12.46 13.22
CA ALA A 507 20.89 12.98 12.57
C ALA A 507 21.31 12.05 11.41
N GLY A 508 21.30 12.60 10.19
CA GLY A 508 21.62 11.87 8.96
C GLY A 508 20.60 10.80 8.55
N GLN A 509 19.38 10.77 9.12
CA GLN A 509 18.35 9.78 8.79
C GLN A 509 17.18 10.33 7.95
N ILE A 510 17.11 11.65 7.75
CA ILE A 510 16.00 12.31 7.07
C ILE A 510 15.70 11.69 5.70
N LEU A 511 14.42 11.41 5.44
CA LEU A 511 13.89 10.75 4.24
C LEU A 511 14.36 9.29 4.01
N LYS A 512 14.80 8.59 5.04
CA LYS A 512 15.18 7.17 4.93
C LYS A 512 14.08 6.24 5.41
N ASN A 513 14.04 5.05 4.81
CA ASN A 513 13.17 3.94 5.21
C ASN A 513 11.69 4.32 5.27
N ILE A 514 11.18 4.98 4.23
CA ILE A 514 9.75 5.31 4.10
C ILE A 514 9.12 4.33 3.12
N SER A 515 8.18 3.51 3.57
CA SER A 515 7.45 2.56 2.71
C SER A 515 5.97 2.88 2.64
N PHE A 516 5.44 2.78 1.43
CA PHE A 516 4.02 2.80 1.11
C PHE A 516 3.65 1.47 0.43
N ASP A 517 2.64 0.77 0.93
CA ASP A 517 2.13 -0.46 0.32
C ASP A 517 0.62 -0.39 0.12
N ASN A 518 0.15 -0.92 -1.02
CA ASN A 518 -1.26 -0.98 -1.38
C ASN A 518 -1.96 0.39 -1.28
N CYS A 519 -1.58 1.30 -2.19
CA CYS A 519 -2.10 2.67 -2.24
C CYS A 519 -2.96 2.87 -3.50
N THR A 520 -4.18 3.39 -3.35
CA THR A 520 -5.08 3.75 -4.43
C THR A 520 -5.40 5.24 -4.37
N LEU A 521 -4.99 5.99 -5.40
CA LEU A 521 -5.09 7.44 -5.47
C LEU A 521 -5.93 7.85 -6.68
N LEU A 522 -7.05 8.53 -6.44
CA LEU A 522 -8.04 8.85 -7.46
C LEU A 522 -8.26 10.36 -7.56
N ASN A 523 -8.48 10.85 -8.79
CA ASN A 523 -9.00 12.17 -9.10
C ASN A 523 -8.38 13.32 -8.27
N TYR A 524 -7.13 13.66 -8.53
CA TYR A 524 -6.38 14.68 -7.79
C TYR A 524 -5.96 15.88 -8.66
N GLN A 525 -5.60 17.01 -8.07
CA GLN A 525 -5.40 18.27 -8.81
C GLN A 525 -3.97 18.56 -9.30
N ILE A 526 -2.93 18.28 -8.49
CA ILE A 526 -1.53 18.65 -8.80
C ILE A 526 -0.67 17.43 -9.07
N ALA A 527 -0.57 16.53 -8.09
CA ALA A 527 0.17 15.29 -8.24
C ALA A 527 -0.47 14.18 -7.42
N GLY A 528 -0.43 12.92 -7.87
CA GLY A 528 -0.87 11.79 -7.06
C GLY A 528 0.09 11.59 -5.89
N VAL A 529 1.39 11.57 -6.23
CA VAL A 529 2.51 11.56 -5.29
C VAL A 529 3.46 12.69 -5.66
N LEU A 530 3.74 13.58 -4.70
CA LEU A 530 4.74 14.64 -4.82
C LEU A 530 5.91 14.35 -3.88
N MET A 531 7.13 14.32 -4.41
CA MET A 531 8.34 14.07 -3.64
C MET A 531 9.40 15.11 -3.91
N SER A 532 10.02 15.62 -2.85
CA SER A 532 11.05 16.64 -2.96
C SER A 532 12.16 16.40 -1.94
N GLY A 533 13.37 16.13 -2.43
CA GLY A 533 14.59 16.15 -1.63
C GLY A 533 15.09 17.56 -1.33
N LEU A 534 14.35 18.60 -1.70
CA LEU A 534 14.69 19.99 -1.37
C LEU A 534 14.37 20.30 0.09
N SER A 535 15.37 20.80 0.82
CA SER A 535 15.19 21.48 2.09
C SER A 535 15.51 22.96 1.95
N GLY A 536 14.80 23.81 2.68
CA GLY A 536 15.16 25.22 2.80
C GLY A 536 16.35 25.45 3.75
N THR A 537 16.85 26.68 3.74
CA THR A 537 17.40 27.35 4.92
C THR A 537 16.35 28.42 5.23
N ARG A 538 15.68 28.38 6.39
CA ARG A 538 14.53 29.25 6.72
C ARG A 538 14.75 30.76 6.49
N ALA A 539 16.01 31.20 6.38
CA ALA A 539 16.40 32.56 6.02
C ALA A 539 16.34 32.91 4.51
N GLY A 540 15.74 32.08 3.66
CA GLY A 540 15.34 32.45 2.29
C GLY A 540 16.46 32.51 1.23
N GLY A 541 17.67 32.02 1.53
CA GLY A 541 18.82 32.12 0.62
C GLY A 541 19.20 30.84 -0.14
N LEU A 542 19.06 29.66 0.49
CA LEU A 542 19.53 28.40 -0.09
C LEU A 542 18.51 27.28 0.12
N TRP A 543 18.03 26.68 -0.96
CA TRP A 543 17.39 25.37 -0.92
C TRP A 543 18.48 24.31 -1.15
N ILE A 544 18.82 23.55 -0.11
CA ILE A 544 19.82 22.48 -0.18
C ILE A 544 19.11 21.19 -0.58
N ALA A 545 19.57 20.59 -1.68
CA ALA A 545 19.16 19.24 -2.03
C ALA A 545 19.76 18.27 -0.99
N ILE A 546 18.91 17.57 -0.25
CA ILE A 546 19.35 16.48 0.64
C ILE A 546 19.62 15.27 -0.23
N ASN A 547 20.87 15.17 -0.69
CA ASN A 547 21.36 14.04 -1.47
C ASN A 547 21.85 12.86 -0.59
N GLU A 548 21.54 12.87 0.71
CA GLU A 548 22.10 11.92 1.67
C GLU A 548 21.27 10.63 1.77
N GLY A 549 21.15 9.93 0.64
CA GLY A 549 20.65 8.56 0.58
C GLY A 549 19.22 8.41 1.09
N SER A 550 18.31 9.29 0.64
CA SER A 550 16.88 9.08 0.83
C SER A 550 16.47 7.69 0.30
N LEU A 551 15.47 7.09 0.91
CA LEU A 551 14.94 5.79 0.50
C LEU A 551 13.44 5.80 0.69
N VAL A 552 12.71 5.93 -0.42
CA VAL A 552 11.24 5.92 -0.44
C VAL A 552 10.80 4.79 -1.35
N THR A 553 9.99 3.88 -0.81
CA THR A 553 9.51 2.71 -1.53
C THR A 553 7.99 2.74 -1.65
N PHE A 554 7.47 2.50 -2.83
CA PHE A 554 6.06 2.24 -3.10
C PHE A 554 5.90 0.82 -3.63
N SER A 555 4.94 0.07 -3.12
CA SER A 555 4.54 -1.24 -3.65
C SER A 555 3.03 -1.23 -3.93
N ASN A 556 2.61 -1.74 -5.09
CA ASN A 556 1.20 -1.82 -5.49
C ASN A 556 0.50 -0.44 -5.49
N LEU A 557 1.08 0.53 -6.21
CA LEU A 557 0.57 1.90 -6.30
C LEU A 557 -0.37 2.04 -7.51
N VAL A 558 -1.66 2.20 -7.25
CA VAL A 558 -2.70 2.45 -8.26
C VAL A 558 -3.03 3.93 -8.28
N ILE A 559 -2.92 4.57 -9.44
CA ILE A 559 -3.26 5.97 -9.64
C ILE A 559 -4.26 6.09 -10.81
N ARG A 560 -5.42 6.68 -10.56
CA ARG A 560 -6.41 6.98 -11.60
C ARG A 560 -6.62 8.49 -11.72
N ARG A 561 -6.30 9.00 -12.90
CA ARG A 561 -6.44 10.42 -13.25
C ARG A 561 -7.90 10.70 -13.61
N GLY A 562 -8.55 11.52 -12.80
CA GLY A 562 -9.93 11.97 -13.00
C GLY A 562 -10.00 13.37 -13.61
N ALA A 563 -11.18 13.99 -13.53
CA ALA A 563 -11.44 15.33 -14.07
C ALA A 563 -10.57 16.43 -13.42
N LEU A 564 -10.21 16.29 -12.14
CA LEU A 564 -9.31 17.23 -11.45
C LEU A 564 -7.86 17.11 -11.95
N SER A 565 -7.50 15.98 -12.58
CA SER A 565 -6.12 15.63 -12.92
C SER A 565 -5.66 16.08 -14.31
N ALA A 566 -6.39 16.99 -14.96
CA ALA A 566 -6.16 17.42 -16.34
C ALA A 566 -4.71 17.93 -16.57
N SER A 567 -4.18 18.71 -15.63
CA SER A 567 -2.80 19.22 -15.67
C SER A 567 -1.88 18.60 -14.61
N ALA A 568 -2.33 17.52 -13.98
CA ALA A 568 -1.64 16.92 -12.83
C ALA A 568 -0.57 15.91 -13.28
N ARG A 569 0.38 15.56 -12.42
CA ARG A 569 1.31 14.43 -12.62
C ARG A 569 0.88 13.25 -11.78
N ALA A 570 1.13 12.00 -12.16
CA ALA A 570 0.85 10.89 -11.24
C ALA A 570 1.93 10.81 -10.16
N ILE A 571 3.19 10.83 -10.59
CA ILE A 571 4.37 10.89 -9.72
C ILE A 571 5.20 12.11 -10.15
N ASP A 572 5.46 13.04 -9.23
CA ASP A 572 6.39 14.16 -9.42
C ASP A 572 7.48 14.02 -8.36
N ALA A 573 8.66 13.55 -8.76
CA ALA A 573 9.80 13.40 -7.86
C ALA A 573 10.92 14.36 -8.28
N ARG A 574 11.45 15.11 -7.31
CA ARG A 574 12.53 16.07 -7.55
C ARG A 574 13.63 15.90 -6.54
N LEU A 575 14.87 15.84 -7.00
CA LEU A 575 16.06 15.77 -6.15
C LEU A 575 15.99 14.59 -5.15
N MET A 576 15.34 13.51 -5.57
CA MET A 576 15.22 12.28 -4.78
C MET A 576 16.38 11.35 -5.11
N THR A 577 16.88 10.68 -4.09
CA THR A 577 17.74 9.50 -4.22
C THR A 577 17.00 8.27 -3.71
N GLY A 578 17.35 7.05 -4.17
CA GLY A 578 16.81 5.81 -3.61
C GLY A 578 15.29 5.65 -3.73
N LEU A 579 14.67 6.15 -4.81
CA LEU A 579 13.23 5.95 -5.05
C LEU A 579 13.01 4.56 -5.66
N ARG A 580 12.10 3.78 -5.07
CA ARG A 580 11.68 2.48 -5.58
C ARG A 580 10.16 2.46 -5.73
N VAL A 581 9.65 2.16 -6.92
CA VAL A 581 8.21 2.04 -7.17
C VAL A 581 7.97 0.71 -7.87
N ASN A 582 7.38 -0.25 -7.16
CA ASN A 582 7.16 -1.61 -7.63
C ASN A 582 5.68 -1.87 -7.91
N GLY A 583 5.35 -2.21 -9.15
CA GLY A 583 3.97 -2.50 -9.54
C GLY A 583 3.07 -1.27 -9.58
N VAL A 584 3.53 -0.18 -10.20
CA VAL A 584 2.70 1.01 -10.44
C VAL A 584 1.65 0.74 -11.52
N ASP A 585 0.43 1.24 -11.34
CA ASP A 585 -0.66 1.17 -12.33
C ASP A 585 -1.29 2.56 -12.49
N ILE A 586 -0.88 3.30 -13.52
CA ILE A 586 -1.35 4.66 -13.77
C ILE A 586 -2.30 4.66 -14.97
N THR A 587 -3.57 5.03 -14.78
CA THR A 587 -4.55 5.16 -15.88
C THR A 587 -5.46 6.37 -15.70
N HIS A 588 -6.47 6.52 -16.55
CA HIS A 588 -7.54 7.52 -16.41
C HIS A 588 -8.85 6.86 -15.95
N GLU A 589 -9.71 7.62 -15.26
CA GLU A 589 -11.05 7.16 -14.85
C GLU A 589 -12.07 7.22 -16.00
N ASN A 590 -11.88 8.17 -16.93
CA ASN A 590 -12.79 8.44 -18.05
C ASN A 590 -12.00 8.78 -19.32
N ASP A 591 -12.70 8.94 -20.45
CA ASP A 591 -12.11 9.29 -21.76
C ASP A 591 -11.60 10.73 -21.88
N GLY A 592 -11.60 11.51 -20.79
CA GLY A 592 -11.13 12.91 -20.75
C GLY A 592 -9.62 13.11 -20.86
N PHE A 593 -8.89 12.20 -21.52
CA PHE A 593 -7.43 12.20 -21.61
C PHE A 593 -6.88 13.08 -22.74
N GLN A 594 -7.73 13.65 -23.61
CA GLN A 594 -7.31 14.38 -24.80
C GLN A 594 -6.52 15.67 -24.48
N ASP A 595 -6.85 16.33 -23.37
CA ASP A 595 -6.24 17.60 -22.95
C ASP A 595 -5.03 17.42 -22.03
N ILE A 596 -4.66 16.17 -21.75
CA ILE A 596 -3.65 15.86 -20.76
C ILE A 596 -2.28 15.82 -21.41
N LEU A 597 -1.51 16.90 -21.20
CA LEU A 597 -0.18 17.10 -21.78
C LEU A 597 0.95 16.94 -20.76
N THR A 598 0.63 16.61 -19.52
CA THR A 598 1.61 16.39 -18.46
C THR A 598 2.01 14.93 -18.37
N PRO A 599 3.30 14.64 -18.15
CA PRO A 599 3.77 13.27 -17.97
C PRO A 599 3.13 12.65 -16.73
N ALA A 600 2.82 11.36 -16.80
CA ALA A 600 2.40 10.60 -15.63
C ALA A 600 3.52 10.50 -14.61
N ILE A 601 4.73 10.12 -15.04
CA ILE A 601 5.92 10.02 -14.20
C ILE A 601 6.87 11.16 -14.59
N PHE A 602 7.11 12.09 -13.67
CA PHE A 602 8.06 13.18 -13.84
C PHE A 602 9.16 13.04 -12.81
N LEU A 603 10.39 12.82 -13.29
CA LEU A 603 11.58 12.78 -12.46
C LEU A 603 12.48 13.95 -12.86
N GLN A 604 12.84 14.78 -11.88
CA GLN A 604 13.75 15.90 -12.09
C GLN A 604 14.91 15.81 -11.12
N ALA A 605 16.12 15.78 -11.66
CA ALA A 605 17.32 15.76 -10.85
C ALA A 605 17.34 14.62 -9.80
N CYS A 606 16.82 13.44 -10.14
CA CYS A 606 16.85 12.28 -9.25
C CYS A 606 18.06 11.38 -9.56
N ASP A 607 18.51 10.60 -8.58
CA ASP A 607 19.53 9.55 -8.70
C ASP A 607 19.00 8.24 -8.08
N ASP A 608 19.54 7.09 -8.49
CA ASP A 608 19.22 5.78 -7.92
C ASP A 608 17.70 5.56 -7.81
N VAL A 609 17.03 5.49 -8.96
CA VAL A 609 15.57 5.35 -9.08
C VAL A 609 15.24 4.08 -9.82
N GLU A 610 14.31 3.29 -9.32
CA GLU A 610 13.74 2.14 -10.02
C GLU A 610 12.22 2.22 -10.02
N ILE A 611 11.61 2.18 -11.19
CA ILE A 611 10.15 2.17 -11.36
C ILE A 611 9.75 1.01 -12.25
N THR A 612 8.85 0.16 -11.75
CA THR A 612 8.27 -0.97 -12.48
C THR A 612 6.75 -0.92 -12.49
N GLY A 613 6.11 -1.36 -13.57
CA GLY A 613 4.65 -1.46 -13.66
C GLY A 613 4.08 -1.12 -15.02
N ARG A 614 2.97 -0.37 -15.07
CA ARG A 614 2.30 0.04 -16.30
C ARG A 614 1.73 1.45 -16.25
N THR A 615 1.68 2.08 -17.41
CA THR A 615 0.96 3.34 -17.61
C THR A 615 0.04 3.24 -18.82
N LYS A 616 -1.17 3.81 -18.71
CA LYS A 616 -2.11 3.93 -19.82
C LYS A 616 -2.51 5.40 -19.95
N VAL A 617 -1.67 6.20 -20.60
CA VAL A 617 -1.72 7.67 -20.58
C VAL A 617 -1.15 8.26 -21.89
N PRO A 618 -1.50 9.50 -22.28
CA PRO A 618 -0.92 10.17 -23.45
C PRO A 618 0.59 10.44 -23.35
N PHE A 619 1.07 10.74 -22.15
CA PHE A 619 2.48 11.04 -21.87
C PHE A 619 2.91 10.26 -20.62
N ALA A 620 3.69 9.19 -20.80
CA ALA A 620 4.05 8.28 -19.72
C ALA A 620 5.16 8.84 -18.84
N THR A 621 6.39 8.95 -19.34
CA THR A 621 7.55 9.30 -18.49
C THR A 621 8.35 10.48 -19.03
N GLU A 622 8.74 11.39 -18.15
CA GLU A 622 9.73 12.44 -18.43
C GLU A 622 10.85 12.44 -17.38
N LEU A 623 12.10 12.41 -17.87
CA LEU A 623 13.31 12.51 -17.06
C LEU A 623 14.04 13.81 -17.40
N VAL A 624 14.13 14.73 -16.44
CA VAL A 624 14.78 16.03 -16.61
C VAL A 624 16.06 16.06 -15.78
N GLY A 625 17.18 15.76 -16.44
CA GLY A 625 18.51 15.66 -15.84
C GLY A 625 18.57 14.90 -14.54
N CYS A 626 18.04 13.68 -14.60
CA CYS A 626 18.30 12.64 -13.61
C CYS A 626 19.69 12.04 -13.85
N GLY A 627 20.40 11.72 -12.77
CA GLY A 627 21.73 11.16 -12.84
C GLY A 627 21.73 9.65 -12.74
N LYS A 628 22.60 9.08 -11.91
CA LYS A 628 23.04 7.69 -12.06
C LYS A 628 21.99 6.67 -11.64
N LYS A 629 21.99 5.49 -12.28
CA LYS A 629 21.18 4.32 -11.90
C LYS A 629 19.68 4.61 -11.95
N ILE A 630 19.20 5.17 -13.06
CA ILE A 630 17.76 5.35 -13.29
C ILE A 630 17.28 4.16 -14.10
N LYS A 631 16.35 3.39 -13.56
CA LYS A 631 15.74 2.24 -14.24
C LYS A 631 14.23 2.44 -14.35
N ILE A 632 13.71 2.47 -15.58
CA ILE A 632 12.28 2.56 -15.86
C ILE A 632 11.85 1.34 -16.66
N ASP A 633 11.20 0.40 -15.99
CA ASP A 633 10.71 -0.87 -16.54
C ASP A 633 9.18 -0.92 -16.54
N THR A 634 8.58 -0.21 -17.50
CA THR A 634 7.13 -0.02 -17.57
C THR A 634 6.54 -0.52 -18.88
N VAL A 635 5.30 -1.01 -18.79
CA VAL A 635 4.43 -1.25 -19.94
C VAL A 635 3.59 0.00 -20.16
N ASP A 636 4.00 0.83 -21.11
CA ASP A 636 3.36 2.09 -21.43
C ASP A 636 2.44 1.95 -22.65
N THR A 637 1.20 2.41 -22.54
CA THR A 637 0.22 2.43 -23.63
C THR A 637 -0.41 3.80 -23.76
N CYS A 638 -0.34 4.38 -24.95
CA CYS A 638 -1.00 5.64 -25.26
C CYS A 638 -2.52 5.44 -25.38
N LEU A 639 -3.30 6.33 -24.77
CA LEU A 639 -4.76 6.35 -24.92
C LEU A 639 -5.24 7.12 -26.15
N ARG A 640 -4.40 8.00 -26.69
CA ARG A 640 -4.77 8.87 -27.81
C ARG A 640 -4.62 8.15 -29.14
N THR A 641 -5.64 8.29 -29.97
CA THR A 641 -5.68 7.78 -31.34
C THR A 641 -5.47 8.86 -32.39
N ASP A 642 -5.38 10.13 -31.98
CA ASP A 642 -5.14 11.27 -32.88
C ASP A 642 -3.64 11.54 -33.10
N TYR A 643 -2.77 10.83 -32.37
CA TYR A 643 -1.31 10.84 -32.50
C TYR A 643 -0.73 12.27 -32.60
N ASN A 644 -1.13 13.14 -31.67
CA ASN A 644 -0.56 14.48 -31.55
C ASN A 644 0.92 14.43 -31.10
N THR A 645 1.69 15.43 -31.53
CA THR A 645 3.07 15.76 -31.13
C THR A 645 3.37 15.76 -29.63
N SER A 646 2.35 15.76 -28.76
CA SER A 646 2.47 15.73 -27.30
C SER A 646 2.45 14.32 -26.68
N CYS A 647 2.32 13.25 -27.48
CA CYS A 647 2.21 11.89 -26.96
C CYS A 647 3.58 11.18 -26.90
N TYR A 648 4.14 11.01 -25.70
CA TYR A 648 5.47 10.40 -25.52
C TYR A 648 5.42 9.21 -24.55
N ALA A 649 6.08 8.10 -24.87
CA ALA A 649 6.29 7.05 -23.88
C ALA A 649 7.39 7.47 -22.90
N THR A 650 8.54 7.90 -23.40
CA THR A 650 9.63 8.44 -22.58
C THR A 650 10.26 9.67 -23.23
N ARG A 651 10.42 10.76 -22.45
CA ARG A 651 11.17 11.95 -22.85
C ARG A 651 12.37 12.15 -21.92
N LEU A 652 13.56 12.25 -22.49
CA LEU A 652 14.79 12.61 -21.81
C LEU A 652 15.16 14.04 -22.18
N THR A 653 15.27 14.90 -21.18
CA THR A 653 15.54 16.33 -21.36
C THR A 653 16.87 16.71 -20.72
N GLY A 654 17.86 16.99 -21.56
CA GLY A 654 19.12 17.62 -21.16
C GLY A 654 19.02 19.15 -21.19
N GLN A 655 19.68 19.82 -20.24
CA GLN A 655 19.74 21.29 -20.17
C GLN A 655 21.18 21.77 -19.96
N SER A 656 21.56 22.87 -20.60
CA SER A 656 22.79 23.59 -20.29
C SER A 656 22.53 25.09 -20.25
N GLY A 657 23.32 25.82 -19.46
CA GLY A 657 23.18 27.26 -19.28
C GLY A 657 24.52 27.95 -19.08
N SER A 658 24.58 29.23 -19.46
CA SER A 658 25.71 30.10 -19.15
C SER A 658 25.49 30.77 -17.80
N HIS A 659 26.53 30.77 -16.97
CA HIS A 659 26.58 31.31 -15.62
C HIS A 659 27.86 32.12 -15.44
N THR A 660 28.00 32.74 -14.28
CA THR A 660 29.18 33.52 -13.87
C THR A 660 29.62 33.09 -12.49
N LEU A 661 30.93 33.04 -12.26
CA LEU A 661 31.48 32.78 -10.94
C LEU A 661 31.13 33.93 -9.98
N GLY A 662 30.62 33.59 -8.80
CA GLY A 662 30.38 34.54 -7.71
C GLY A 662 31.62 34.82 -6.86
N ALA A 663 32.61 33.94 -6.89
CA ALA A 663 33.90 34.09 -6.19
C ALA A 663 35.06 33.59 -7.06
N THR A 664 36.29 33.96 -6.70
CA THR A 664 37.50 33.39 -7.32
C THR A 664 37.54 31.89 -7.08
N LEU A 665 37.85 31.13 -8.14
CA LEU A 665 38.08 29.69 -8.12
C LEU A 665 39.59 29.44 -8.24
N SER A 666 40.16 28.65 -7.35
CA SER A 666 41.58 28.26 -7.35
C SER A 666 41.74 26.80 -7.77
N ILE A 667 42.93 26.43 -8.22
CA ILE A 667 43.28 25.02 -8.45
C ILE A 667 43.23 24.28 -7.11
N GLY A 668 42.57 23.12 -7.08
CA GLY A 668 42.39 22.29 -5.89
C GLY A 668 41.11 22.57 -5.10
N ASP A 669 40.39 23.66 -5.39
CA ASP A 669 39.11 23.97 -4.73
C ASP A 669 38.10 22.83 -4.94
N GLN A 670 37.39 22.44 -3.88
CA GLN A 670 36.35 21.40 -3.91
C GLN A 670 34.93 22.00 -3.98
N THR A 671 34.84 23.31 -4.07
CA THR A 671 33.59 24.05 -4.20
C THR A 671 33.73 25.14 -5.25
N VAL A 672 32.65 25.43 -5.97
CA VAL A 672 32.57 26.57 -6.88
C VAL A 672 31.36 27.41 -6.52
N THR A 673 31.55 28.72 -6.46
CA THR A 673 30.47 29.67 -6.19
C THR A 673 29.98 30.26 -7.51
N LEU A 674 28.70 30.11 -7.81
CA LEU A 674 28.03 30.75 -8.96
C LEU A 674 27.18 31.92 -8.47
N GLN A 675 27.00 32.96 -9.28
CA GLN A 675 26.10 34.08 -8.97
C GLN A 675 24.62 33.68 -8.97
N SER A 676 24.26 32.67 -9.76
CA SER A 676 22.94 32.08 -9.84
C SER A 676 23.02 30.72 -10.53
N LEU A 677 21.99 29.90 -10.36
CA LEU A 677 21.81 28.62 -11.03
C LEU A 677 20.38 28.54 -11.59
N ALA A 678 20.25 28.36 -12.90
CA ALA A 678 18.97 28.53 -13.61
C ALA A 678 18.08 27.28 -13.59
N PHE A 679 18.60 26.15 -13.11
CA PHE A 679 17.91 24.86 -13.09
C PHE A 679 18.54 23.92 -12.05
N ASP A 680 17.76 22.96 -11.57
CA ASP A 680 18.27 21.93 -10.65
C ASP A 680 19.34 21.06 -11.33
N VAL A 681 20.35 20.67 -10.57
CA VAL A 681 21.48 19.84 -11.01
C VAL A 681 21.66 18.64 -10.08
N VAL A 682 22.17 17.53 -10.62
CA VAL A 682 22.50 16.30 -9.88
C VAL A 682 23.99 16.08 -9.75
N ALA A 683 24.39 15.15 -8.88
CA ALA A 683 25.74 14.61 -8.90
C ALA A 683 26.05 14.03 -10.29
N GLY A 684 27.24 14.32 -10.82
CA GLY A 684 27.60 13.99 -12.22
C GLY A 684 27.32 15.11 -13.23
N SER A 685 26.54 16.15 -12.88
CA SER A 685 26.44 17.38 -13.68
C SER A 685 27.82 18.02 -13.84
N THR A 686 28.03 18.81 -14.89
CA THR A 686 29.36 19.35 -15.18
C THR A 686 29.37 20.87 -15.20
N ILE A 687 30.51 21.46 -14.81
CA ILE A 687 30.77 22.89 -14.85
C ILE A 687 32.04 23.11 -15.65
N THR A 688 31.94 23.87 -16.73
CA THR A 688 33.08 24.21 -17.59
C THR A 688 33.47 25.67 -17.39
N VAL A 689 34.71 25.91 -16.97
CA VAL A 689 35.31 27.24 -16.77
C VAL A 689 36.64 27.28 -17.51
N GLY A 690 36.86 28.31 -18.35
CA GLY A 690 38.10 28.43 -19.12
C GLY A 690 38.43 27.21 -20.00
N GLY A 691 37.40 26.51 -20.51
CA GLY A 691 37.54 25.29 -21.30
C GLY A 691 37.90 24.02 -20.51
N ARG A 692 37.97 24.09 -19.18
CA ARG A 692 38.20 22.94 -18.30
C ARG A 692 36.90 22.56 -17.60
N THR A 693 36.61 21.26 -17.55
CA THR A 693 35.36 20.74 -16.98
C THR A 693 35.61 20.10 -15.61
N MET A 694 34.75 20.43 -14.66
CA MET A 694 34.66 19.83 -13.32
C MET A 694 33.32 19.10 -13.19
N VAL A 695 33.23 18.13 -12.28
CA VAL A 695 32.01 17.33 -12.06
C VAL A 695 31.43 17.68 -10.69
N LEU A 696 30.12 17.91 -10.62
CA LEU A 696 29.42 18.10 -9.35
C LEU A 696 29.41 16.79 -8.56
N THR A 697 29.73 16.88 -7.28
CA THR A 697 29.72 15.73 -6.36
C THR A 697 28.42 15.63 -5.56
N LYS A 698 27.61 16.69 -5.55
CA LYS A 698 26.29 16.74 -4.91
C LYS A 698 25.28 17.45 -5.82
N ALA A 699 24.01 17.13 -5.66
CA ALA A 699 22.92 17.87 -6.31
C ALA A 699 22.77 19.28 -5.71
N ALA A 700 22.14 20.17 -6.46
CA ALA A 700 21.76 21.50 -6.01
C ALA A 700 20.49 21.97 -6.70
N ALA A 701 19.69 22.75 -5.97
CA ALA A 701 18.49 23.38 -6.49
C ALA A 701 18.82 24.60 -7.35
N GLN A 702 17.93 24.95 -8.28
CA GLN A 702 17.94 26.25 -8.92
C GLN A 702 17.97 27.38 -7.88
N SER A 703 18.74 28.44 -8.15
CA SER A 703 18.90 29.58 -7.26
C SER A 703 19.00 30.87 -8.07
N ALA A 704 18.17 31.87 -7.73
CA ALA A 704 18.27 33.20 -8.32
C ALA A 704 19.42 34.04 -7.73
N THR A 705 20.03 33.57 -6.65
CA THR A 705 21.12 34.22 -5.91
C THR A 705 22.36 33.34 -5.87
N THR A 706 23.44 33.87 -5.29
CA THR A 706 24.72 33.18 -5.16
C THR A 706 24.56 31.79 -4.53
N VAL A 707 25.12 30.77 -5.17
CA VAL A 707 25.06 29.38 -4.71
C VAL A 707 26.45 28.74 -4.71
N VAL A 708 26.75 27.96 -3.68
CA VAL A 708 28.01 27.21 -3.56
C VAL A 708 27.74 25.75 -3.92
N LEU A 709 28.46 25.24 -4.92
CA LEU A 709 28.29 23.89 -5.44
C LEU A 709 29.51 23.04 -5.09
N SER A 710 29.30 21.80 -4.65
CA SER A 710 30.39 20.84 -4.41
C SER A 710 30.85 20.23 -5.74
N ILE A 711 32.16 20.26 -6.00
CA ILE A 711 32.79 19.79 -7.24
C ILE A 711 33.96 18.85 -6.95
N THR A 712 34.36 18.06 -7.95
CA THR A 712 35.70 17.45 -7.99
C THR A 712 36.76 18.55 -7.92
N PRO A 713 37.96 18.29 -7.36
CA PRO A 713 39.02 19.30 -7.24
C PRO A 713 39.23 20.08 -8.55
N SER A 714 39.16 21.41 -8.48
CA SER A 714 39.28 22.27 -9.66
C SER A 714 40.67 22.14 -10.29
N PHE A 715 40.71 22.04 -11.62
CA PHE A 715 41.94 22.05 -12.41
C PHE A 715 42.21 23.41 -13.06
N VAL A 716 41.43 24.43 -12.72
CA VAL A 716 41.49 25.77 -13.32
C VAL A 716 41.44 26.83 -12.22
N ALA A 717 42.23 27.88 -12.40
CA ALA A 717 42.10 29.11 -11.64
C ALA A 717 41.34 30.13 -12.47
N ALA A 718 40.34 30.79 -11.89
CA ALA A 718 39.51 31.78 -12.57
C ALA A 718 39.07 32.87 -11.59
N ALA A 719 39.10 34.13 -12.04
CA ALA A 719 38.61 35.24 -11.24
C ALA A 719 37.08 35.21 -11.09
N SER A 720 36.56 35.86 -10.05
CA SER A 720 35.12 36.15 -9.96
C SER A 720 34.62 36.85 -11.24
N GLY A 721 33.38 36.59 -11.63
CA GLY A 721 32.78 37.10 -12.87
C GLY A 721 33.16 36.31 -14.14
N THR A 722 34.10 35.35 -14.06
CA THR A 722 34.42 34.47 -15.20
C THR A 722 33.19 33.67 -15.63
N LEU A 723 32.97 33.53 -16.94
CA LEU A 723 31.88 32.70 -17.48
C LEU A 723 32.10 31.22 -17.15
N ALA A 724 31.01 30.56 -16.75
CA ALA A 724 30.94 29.13 -16.50
C ALA A 724 29.77 28.54 -17.29
N THR A 725 29.95 27.40 -17.94
CA THR A 725 28.83 26.65 -18.53
C THR A 725 28.46 25.49 -17.63
N VAL A 726 27.23 25.47 -17.15
CA VAL A 726 26.70 24.34 -16.37
C VAL A 726 25.91 23.44 -17.32
N GLU A 727 26.24 22.16 -17.36
CA GLU A 727 25.49 21.14 -18.10
C GLU A 727 24.83 20.19 -17.10
N LYS A 728 23.49 20.15 -17.12
CA LYS A 728 22.69 19.22 -16.33
C LYS A 728 22.91 17.80 -16.84
N TYR A 729 23.35 16.92 -15.95
CA TYR A 729 23.56 15.52 -16.32
C TYR A 729 22.22 14.79 -16.46
N THR A 730 22.02 14.15 -17.61
CA THR A 730 20.88 13.25 -17.88
C THR A 730 21.48 11.95 -18.38
N GLY A 731 21.74 10.96 -17.52
CA GLY A 731 22.46 9.78 -18.01
C GLY A 731 22.59 8.61 -17.05
N ASP A 732 23.16 7.51 -17.55
CA ASP A 732 23.13 6.19 -16.90
C ASP A 732 21.69 5.72 -16.64
N ILE A 733 20.89 5.76 -17.72
CA ILE A 733 19.45 5.46 -17.72
C ILE A 733 19.25 4.12 -18.42
N ASP A 734 18.53 3.20 -17.76
CA ASP A 734 18.11 1.91 -18.27
C ASP A 734 16.59 1.89 -18.47
N LEU A 735 16.17 1.78 -19.72
CA LEU A 735 14.77 1.75 -20.13
C LEU A 735 14.41 0.33 -20.57
N ASN A 736 13.56 -0.33 -19.78
CA ASN A 736 13.06 -1.68 -20.05
C ASN A 736 11.53 -1.63 -20.25
N GLY A 737 10.94 -2.78 -20.60
CA GLY A 737 9.50 -2.94 -20.75
C GLY A 737 9.02 -2.72 -22.18
N TYR A 738 7.96 -1.93 -22.34
CA TYR A 738 7.24 -1.85 -23.61
C TYR A 738 6.54 -0.49 -23.80
N ALA A 739 6.47 0.00 -25.04
CA ALA A 739 5.77 1.23 -25.40
C ALA A 739 4.85 1.03 -26.61
N GLU A 740 3.57 1.38 -26.47
CA GLU A 740 2.55 1.21 -27.52
C GLU A 740 1.74 2.47 -27.78
N GLY A 741 1.47 2.77 -29.05
CA GLY A 741 0.50 3.78 -29.43
C GLY A 741 0.97 5.24 -29.34
N PHE A 742 2.21 5.50 -28.93
CA PHE A 742 2.72 6.87 -28.76
C PHE A 742 3.13 7.52 -30.08
N TYR A 743 3.13 8.86 -30.10
CA TYR A 743 3.67 9.65 -31.22
C TYR A 743 5.19 9.52 -31.31
N VAL A 744 5.87 9.56 -30.16
CA VAL A 744 7.26 9.13 -30.02
C VAL A 744 7.40 8.13 -28.88
N GLY A 745 7.98 6.96 -29.14
CA GLY A 745 8.32 5.98 -28.10
C GLY A 745 9.37 6.53 -27.12
N LEU A 746 10.57 6.83 -27.61
CA LEU A 746 11.67 7.42 -26.86
C LEU A 746 12.16 8.71 -27.53
N LEU A 747 11.97 9.84 -26.85
CA LEU A 747 12.47 11.14 -27.28
C LEU A 747 13.68 11.55 -26.44
N CYS A 748 14.88 11.51 -27.02
CA CYS A 748 16.06 12.16 -26.45
C CYS A 748 16.18 13.56 -27.05
N ASN A 749 15.65 14.57 -26.35
CA ASN A 749 15.58 15.94 -26.84
C ASN A 749 16.49 16.88 -26.04
N ASN A 750 17.11 17.81 -26.77
CA ASN A 750 17.97 18.84 -26.22
C ASN A 750 17.40 20.21 -26.62
N ALA A 751 16.62 20.82 -25.73
CA ALA A 751 16.05 22.16 -25.97
C ALA A 751 17.09 23.27 -25.76
N SER A 752 18.21 23.02 -25.07
CA SER A 752 19.18 24.05 -24.67
C SER A 752 20.62 23.53 -24.59
N SER A 753 21.10 22.82 -25.62
CA SER A 753 22.49 22.32 -25.74
C SER A 753 22.99 21.31 -24.68
N GLY A 754 22.19 20.99 -23.66
CA GLY A 754 22.43 19.84 -22.77
C GLY A 754 22.30 18.52 -23.53
N ARG A 755 22.68 17.39 -22.91
CA ARG A 755 22.71 16.09 -23.60
C ARG A 755 22.28 14.95 -22.68
N ALA A 756 21.51 14.02 -23.24
CA ALA A 756 21.35 12.68 -22.65
C ALA A 756 22.62 11.83 -22.90
N LYS A 757 23.10 11.09 -21.90
CA LYS A 757 24.37 10.34 -21.93
C LYS A 757 24.19 8.92 -21.38
N GLY A 758 24.76 7.89 -22.00
CA GLY A 758 24.72 6.53 -21.45
C GLY A 758 23.30 6.00 -21.25
N VAL A 759 22.46 6.12 -22.28
CA VAL A 759 21.08 5.63 -22.26
C VAL A 759 21.07 4.23 -22.84
N VAL A 760 20.57 3.25 -22.10
CA VAL A 760 20.34 1.88 -22.55
C VAL A 760 18.84 1.67 -22.66
N SER A 761 18.37 1.12 -23.77
CA SER A 761 16.95 0.85 -24.00
C SER A 761 16.73 -0.53 -24.61
N SER A 762 16.22 -1.46 -23.81
CA SER A 762 15.76 -2.78 -24.22
C SER A 762 14.26 -2.86 -24.47
N ARG A 763 13.58 -1.72 -24.39
CA ARG A 763 12.14 -1.60 -24.64
C ARG A 763 11.71 -2.18 -25.97
N ASN A 764 10.60 -2.90 -25.94
CA ASN A 764 9.87 -3.28 -27.14
C ASN A 764 8.91 -2.15 -27.55
N PHE A 765 8.94 -1.76 -28.82
CA PHE A 765 8.11 -0.68 -29.37
C PHE A 765 7.04 -1.27 -30.29
N ARG A 766 5.76 -1.03 -29.97
CA ARG A 766 4.63 -1.30 -30.87
C ARG A 766 4.08 0.03 -31.36
N ARG A 767 4.46 0.36 -32.59
CA ARG A 767 4.30 1.70 -33.10
C ARG A 767 2.87 1.93 -33.58
N SER A 768 2.36 3.13 -33.28
CA SER A 768 1.23 3.71 -34.00
C SER A 768 1.46 5.15 -34.48
N GLY A 769 2.48 5.85 -33.96
CA GLY A 769 2.83 7.24 -34.30
C GLY A 769 4.01 7.42 -35.25
N ILE A 770 4.73 8.55 -35.15
CA ILE A 770 5.79 8.93 -36.12
C ILE A 770 7.15 8.31 -35.81
N TYR A 771 7.56 8.24 -34.54
CA TYR A 771 8.89 7.75 -34.16
C TYR A 771 8.84 6.66 -33.09
N ASP A 772 9.59 5.57 -33.22
CA ASP A 772 9.86 4.72 -32.05
C ASP A 772 10.95 5.34 -31.20
N ILE A 773 12.03 5.82 -31.84
CA ILE A 773 13.14 6.51 -31.18
C ILE A 773 13.52 7.76 -31.98
N TYR A 774 13.54 8.90 -31.29
CA TYR A 774 14.07 10.16 -31.80
C TYR A 774 15.24 10.61 -30.92
N GLY A 775 16.46 10.53 -31.46
CA GLY A 775 17.68 10.98 -30.82
C GLY A 775 18.21 12.27 -31.44
N ARG A 776 18.35 13.32 -30.62
CA ARG A 776 19.06 14.55 -30.98
C ARG A 776 20.14 14.86 -29.95
N ALA A 777 21.38 14.97 -30.37
CA ALA A 777 22.56 15.20 -29.52
C ALA A 777 22.67 14.29 -28.27
N VAL A 778 22.26 13.02 -28.41
CA VAL A 778 22.46 11.97 -27.39
C VAL A 778 23.88 11.39 -27.49
N ARG A 779 24.50 11.03 -26.37
CA ARG A 779 25.83 10.38 -26.34
C ARG A 779 25.75 8.99 -25.70
N GLY A 780 26.26 7.95 -26.34
CA GLY A 780 26.21 6.60 -25.74
C GLY A 780 24.79 6.05 -25.64
N LEU A 781 23.98 6.17 -26.69
CA LEU A 781 22.65 5.53 -26.75
C LEU A 781 22.80 4.08 -27.21
N HIS A 782 22.45 3.11 -26.37
CA HIS A 782 22.43 1.69 -26.69
C HIS A 782 20.99 1.18 -26.79
N VAL A 783 20.64 0.48 -27.85
CA VAL A 783 19.28 -0.04 -28.09
C VAL A 783 19.35 -1.49 -28.51
N ASP A 784 18.60 -2.36 -27.83
CA ASP A 784 18.49 -3.81 -28.09
C ASP A 784 17.04 -4.34 -28.10
N GLY A 785 16.07 -3.44 -28.28
CA GLY A 785 14.64 -3.77 -28.33
C GLY A 785 14.11 -4.24 -29.70
N SER A 786 12.89 -4.79 -29.69
CA SER A 786 12.13 -5.11 -30.92
C SER A 786 11.20 -3.96 -31.34
N PHE A 787 10.97 -3.83 -32.64
CA PHE A 787 10.13 -2.83 -33.28
C PHE A 787 9.02 -3.55 -34.05
N LYS A 788 7.78 -3.25 -33.70
CA LYS A 788 6.59 -3.92 -34.21
C LYS A 788 5.68 -2.92 -34.88
N GLU A 789 5.32 -3.19 -36.13
CA GLU A 789 4.38 -2.36 -36.89
C GLU A 789 2.96 -2.72 -36.45
N GLY A 790 2.41 -1.96 -35.48
CA GLY A 790 1.01 -2.10 -35.07
C GLY A 790 0.05 -1.50 -36.12
N ASN A 791 -1.10 -1.02 -35.66
CA ASN A 791 -2.03 -0.21 -36.47
C ASN A 791 -1.45 1.20 -36.75
N GLN A 792 -0.29 1.28 -37.38
CA GLN A 792 0.39 2.54 -37.71
C GLN A 792 -0.46 3.42 -38.64
N LEU A 793 -0.27 4.74 -38.52
CA LEU A 793 -0.69 5.68 -39.57
C LEU A 793 0.32 5.66 -40.72
N ASP A 794 -0.16 5.63 -41.96
CA ASP A 794 0.67 5.89 -43.16
C ASP A 794 1.05 7.38 -43.21
N ASP A 795 2.07 7.77 -42.44
CA ASP A 795 2.62 9.12 -42.43
C ASP A 795 3.90 9.20 -43.29
N ALA A 796 3.94 10.21 -44.15
CA ALA A 796 5.07 10.53 -44.99
C ALA A 796 6.40 10.77 -44.27
N ASN A 797 6.36 11.04 -42.97
CA ASN A 797 7.53 11.37 -42.14
C ASN A 797 7.90 10.30 -41.10
N GLY A 798 7.20 9.17 -41.09
CA GLY A 798 7.34 8.14 -40.07
C GLY A 798 8.62 7.30 -40.17
N ASP A 799 9.43 7.30 -39.10
CA ASP A 799 10.68 6.54 -38.97
C ASP A 799 10.67 5.67 -37.72
N ASN A 800 11.18 4.43 -37.73
CA ASN A 800 11.33 3.72 -36.47
C ASN A 800 12.40 4.41 -35.61
N ILE A 801 13.61 4.58 -36.17
CA ILE A 801 14.73 5.21 -35.46
C ILE A 801 15.26 6.41 -36.24
N ARG A 802 15.27 7.58 -35.60
CA ARG A 802 15.79 8.83 -36.14
C ARG A 802 16.91 9.38 -35.24
N ILE A 803 18.13 9.47 -35.76
CA ILE A 803 19.31 9.96 -35.01
C ILE A 803 19.93 11.13 -35.77
N ILE A 804 19.95 12.31 -35.13
CA ILE A 804 20.35 13.55 -35.78
C ILE A 804 21.19 14.48 -34.90
N ASN A 805 21.90 15.42 -35.52
CA ASN A 805 22.46 16.64 -34.92
C ASN A 805 23.20 16.42 -33.57
N GLY A 806 24.48 16.06 -33.63
CA GLY A 806 25.41 16.02 -32.50
C GLY A 806 25.36 14.73 -31.67
N CYS A 807 24.72 13.69 -32.20
CA CYS A 807 24.68 12.37 -31.58
C CYS A 807 26.05 11.69 -31.66
N VAL A 808 26.48 11.00 -30.60
CA VAL A 808 27.80 10.35 -30.52
C VAL A 808 27.64 8.97 -29.91
N ASP A 809 28.40 7.98 -30.37
CA ASP A 809 28.45 6.63 -29.79
C ASP A 809 27.08 5.95 -29.67
N VAL A 810 26.28 6.00 -30.73
CA VAL A 810 24.97 5.30 -30.76
C VAL A 810 25.18 3.85 -31.20
N VAL A 811 24.70 2.88 -30.43
CA VAL A 811 24.80 1.44 -30.71
C VAL A 811 23.40 0.84 -30.79
N LEU A 812 23.05 0.28 -31.94
CA LEU A 812 21.79 -0.43 -32.16
C LEU A 812 22.15 -1.90 -32.36
N LYS A 813 21.92 -2.73 -31.34
CA LYS A 813 22.35 -4.13 -31.30
C LYS A 813 21.15 -5.06 -31.43
N GLU A 814 21.17 -5.92 -32.44
CA GLU A 814 20.13 -6.92 -32.72
C GLU A 814 18.70 -6.38 -32.80
N PRO A 815 18.43 -5.16 -33.35
CA PRO A 815 17.05 -4.69 -33.45
C PRO A 815 16.28 -5.54 -34.47
N SER A 816 15.09 -6.00 -34.09
CA SER A 816 14.18 -6.75 -34.97
C SER A 816 13.01 -5.89 -35.40
N PHE A 817 12.73 -5.79 -36.70
CA PHE A 817 11.60 -5.05 -37.27
C PHE A 817 10.58 -6.05 -37.82
N GLU A 818 9.38 -6.07 -37.24
CA GLU A 818 8.28 -6.98 -37.60
C GLU A 818 7.82 -6.81 -39.05
N ASP A 819 7.29 -7.90 -39.60
CA ASP A 819 6.74 -7.99 -40.96
C ASP A 819 5.50 -7.11 -41.09
N ASN A 820 5.35 -6.49 -42.24
CA ASN A 820 4.10 -5.86 -42.61
C ASN A 820 3.29 -6.82 -43.48
N ASP A 821 2.65 -7.78 -42.80
CA ASP A 821 1.90 -8.88 -43.44
C ASP A 821 0.78 -8.40 -44.39
N ASP A 822 0.34 -7.14 -44.30
CA ASP A 822 -0.77 -6.58 -45.08
C ASP A 822 -0.38 -5.83 -46.37
N ALA A 823 0.92 -5.78 -46.71
CA ALA A 823 1.47 -5.05 -47.87
C ALA A 823 1.20 -3.54 -47.92
N SER A 824 0.61 -2.93 -46.88
CA SER A 824 0.44 -1.49 -46.76
C SER A 824 1.60 -0.89 -45.96
N THR A 825 2.78 -0.69 -46.56
CA THR A 825 3.98 -0.26 -45.80
C THR A 825 3.71 1.02 -45.00
N LYS A 826 3.67 0.94 -43.66
CA LYS A 826 3.29 2.07 -42.79
C LYS A 826 4.49 2.83 -42.22
N ALA A 827 5.65 2.19 -42.07
CA ALA A 827 6.91 2.88 -41.84
C ALA A 827 7.65 3.11 -43.17
N ARG A 828 8.07 4.36 -43.41
CA ARG A 828 8.84 4.71 -44.60
C ARG A 828 10.33 4.46 -44.46
N ARG A 829 10.86 4.44 -43.22
CA ARG A 829 12.28 4.22 -42.95
C ARG A 829 12.46 3.55 -41.59
N ASN A 830 13.19 2.44 -41.55
CA ASN A 830 13.58 1.84 -40.28
C ASN A 830 14.65 2.69 -39.58
N PHE A 831 15.57 3.27 -40.35
CA PHE A 831 16.63 4.12 -39.84
C PHE A 831 16.78 5.42 -40.66
N TYR A 832 16.87 6.55 -39.96
CA TYR A 832 17.19 7.86 -40.52
C TYR A 832 18.36 8.50 -39.76
N LEU A 833 19.53 8.60 -40.42
CA LEU A 833 20.71 9.26 -39.88
C LEU A 833 20.97 10.59 -40.61
N PHE A 834 21.07 11.69 -39.87
CA PHE A 834 21.25 13.03 -40.47
C PHE A 834 22.15 13.94 -39.64
N GLY A 835 22.83 14.88 -40.31
CA GLY A 835 23.67 15.89 -39.66
C GLY A 835 25.04 15.35 -39.23
N ASP A 836 25.56 15.88 -38.12
CA ASP A 836 26.89 15.62 -37.54
C ASP A 836 26.88 14.50 -36.47
N ALA A 837 25.98 13.51 -36.61
CA ALA A 837 26.08 12.31 -35.80
C ALA A 837 27.41 11.59 -36.08
N VAL A 838 28.07 11.00 -35.09
CA VAL A 838 29.34 10.26 -35.25
C VAL A 838 29.33 8.97 -34.43
N ALA A 839 30.10 7.97 -34.86
CA ALA A 839 30.21 6.67 -34.18
C ALA A 839 28.86 5.96 -33.97
N VAL A 840 27.95 6.06 -34.94
CA VAL A 840 26.71 5.25 -34.97
C VAL A 840 27.04 3.85 -35.49
N ARG A 841 26.72 2.82 -34.72
CA ARG A 841 26.95 1.41 -35.02
C ARG A 841 25.62 0.66 -35.02
N VAL A 842 25.37 -0.13 -36.06
CA VAL A 842 24.22 -1.04 -36.17
C VAL A 842 24.76 -2.46 -36.30
N ILE A 843 24.38 -3.35 -35.39
CA ILE A 843 24.97 -4.69 -35.23
C ILE A 843 23.83 -5.71 -35.36
N ALA A 844 23.91 -6.60 -36.35
CA ALA A 844 23.01 -7.74 -36.54
C ALA A 844 21.48 -7.45 -36.54
N PRO A 845 20.97 -6.43 -37.27
CA PRO A 845 19.53 -6.19 -37.32
C PRO A 845 18.80 -7.28 -38.10
N SER A 846 17.54 -7.53 -37.74
CA SER A 846 16.63 -8.44 -38.45
C SER A 846 15.48 -7.65 -39.08
N PHE A 847 15.26 -7.83 -40.39
CA PHE A 847 14.13 -7.25 -41.11
C PHE A 847 13.28 -8.40 -41.67
N PHE A 848 12.01 -8.47 -41.27
CA PHE A 848 11.08 -9.44 -41.84
C PHE A 848 10.36 -8.80 -43.04
N ASN A 849 10.52 -9.39 -44.24
CA ASN A 849 9.62 -9.23 -45.42
C ASN A 849 9.20 -7.81 -45.85
N ALA A 850 9.94 -6.75 -45.50
CA ALA A 850 9.65 -5.37 -45.94
C ALA A 850 9.58 -5.24 -47.47
N GLN A 851 8.37 -5.33 -48.03
CA GLN A 851 8.21 -5.53 -49.48
C GLN A 851 8.60 -4.29 -50.30
N LEU A 852 8.51 -3.05 -49.78
CA LEU A 852 8.70 -1.86 -50.63
C LEU A 852 9.41 -0.63 -50.04
N SER A 853 9.71 -0.52 -48.73
CA SER A 853 10.03 0.81 -48.16
C SER A 853 11.17 0.92 -47.13
N ALA A 854 11.97 -0.09 -46.82
CA ALA A 854 13.10 0.09 -45.87
C ALA A 854 14.27 0.90 -46.49
N VAL A 855 14.04 2.17 -46.85
CA VAL A 855 15.06 3.11 -47.33
C VAL A 855 15.79 3.64 -46.11
N ASN A 856 16.94 3.05 -45.79
CA ASN A 856 17.86 3.64 -44.82
C ASN A 856 18.50 4.88 -45.47
N TYR A 857 18.14 6.07 -45.02
CA TYR A 857 18.72 7.31 -45.53
C TYR A 857 19.96 7.67 -44.71
N PHE A 858 21.12 7.69 -45.38
CA PHE A 858 22.41 8.07 -44.81
C PHE A 858 22.95 9.28 -45.58
N SER A 859 23.00 10.46 -44.95
CA SER A 859 23.61 11.66 -45.56
C SER A 859 25.12 11.71 -45.27
N PRO A 860 26.00 12.21 -46.18
CA PRO A 860 27.39 11.76 -46.29
C PRO A 860 28.43 12.27 -45.28
N SER A 861 28.07 12.94 -44.19
CA SER A 861 29.05 13.44 -43.21
C SER A 861 29.46 12.45 -42.10
N VAL A 862 28.89 11.24 -42.09
CA VAL A 862 29.00 10.26 -40.98
C VAL A 862 30.16 9.27 -41.17
N SER A 863 31.08 9.17 -40.21
CA SER A 863 32.05 8.05 -40.06
C SER A 863 31.44 6.91 -39.23
N GLY A 864 30.34 6.31 -39.70
CA GLY A 864 29.69 5.17 -39.05
C GLY A 864 30.28 3.83 -39.49
N GLU A 865 30.50 2.91 -38.55
CA GLU A 865 30.99 1.55 -38.81
C GLU A 865 29.80 0.57 -38.79
N MET A 866 29.32 0.14 -39.97
CA MET A 866 28.32 -0.94 -40.09
C MET A 866 29.00 -2.33 -40.19
N GLN A 867 28.69 -3.28 -39.32
CA GLN A 867 29.34 -4.60 -39.33
C GLN A 867 28.93 -5.47 -40.55
N PRO A 868 29.81 -6.37 -41.08
CA PRO A 868 29.63 -7.03 -42.39
C PRO A 868 28.53 -8.11 -42.49
N SER A 869 27.86 -8.51 -41.40
CA SER A 869 26.92 -9.65 -41.41
C SER A 869 25.64 -9.44 -42.22
N PHE A 870 25.35 -8.21 -42.65
CA PHE A 870 24.19 -7.84 -43.45
C PHE A 870 24.11 -8.51 -44.84
N VAL A 871 25.24 -8.97 -45.38
CA VAL A 871 25.36 -9.31 -46.81
C VAL A 871 24.84 -10.72 -47.13
N GLY A 872 24.72 -11.59 -46.13
CA GLY A 872 24.46 -13.01 -46.35
C GLY A 872 22.99 -13.45 -46.32
N ALA A 873 22.08 -12.71 -45.67
CA ALA A 873 20.81 -13.31 -45.24
C ALA A 873 19.52 -12.49 -45.46
N TYR A 874 19.53 -11.17 -45.68
CA TYR A 874 18.28 -10.39 -45.55
C TYR A 874 18.02 -9.29 -46.58
N PHE A 875 18.96 -9.01 -47.48
CA PHE A 875 18.72 -8.09 -48.58
C PHE A 875 18.65 -8.86 -49.90
N GLY A 876 17.44 -9.12 -50.40
CA GLY A 876 17.23 -9.64 -51.74
C GLY A 876 17.89 -8.73 -52.81
N GLN A 877 17.93 -9.21 -54.05
CA GLN A 877 18.57 -8.58 -55.23
C GLN A 877 18.18 -7.11 -55.56
N LEU A 878 17.34 -6.45 -54.75
CA LEU A 878 16.76 -5.13 -55.01
C LEU A 878 17.40 -3.96 -54.24
N LEU A 879 18.53 -4.17 -53.57
CA LEU A 879 19.23 -3.10 -52.81
C LEU A 879 19.61 -1.84 -53.64
N PRO A 880 20.03 -1.93 -54.92
CA PRO A 880 20.46 -0.76 -55.71
C PRO A 880 19.36 0.28 -55.95
N ASN A 881 18.09 -0.16 -55.96
CA ASN A 881 16.93 0.71 -56.14
C ASN A 881 16.48 1.39 -54.83
N ARG A 882 17.09 1.04 -53.69
CA ARG A 882 16.61 1.39 -52.34
C ARG A 882 17.53 2.37 -51.58
N ILE A 883 18.62 2.83 -52.19
CA ILE A 883 19.49 3.90 -51.69
C ILE A 883 19.25 5.15 -52.56
N THR A 884 18.88 6.30 -51.99
CA THR A 884 18.68 7.54 -52.76
C THR A 884 19.89 8.46 -52.62
N GLY A 885 20.47 8.85 -53.75
CA GLY A 885 21.51 9.86 -53.90
C GLY A 885 21.56 10.32 -55.35
N THR A 886 21.69 11.62 -55.60
CA THR A 886 21.68 12.22 -56.96
C THR A 886 23.05 12.20 -57.65
N GLY A 887 24.03 11.48 -57.09
CA GLY A 887 25.37 11.32 -57.65
C GLY A 887 25.53 10.05 -58.49
N VAL A 888 26.61 10.01 -59.28
CA VAL A 888 27.02 8.88 -60.16
C VAL A 888 27.29 7.57 -59.38
N ALA A 889 27.39 7.65 -58.06
CA ALA A 889 27.53 6.51 -57.16
C ALA A 889 26.68 6.71 -55.88
N LYS A 890 25.91 5.70 -55.50
CA LYS A 890 25.18 5.65 -54.22
C LYS A 890 26.06 4.90 -53.22
N GLY A 891 26.65 5.60 -52.25
CA GLY A 891 27.55 5.00 -51.26
C GLY A 891 26.86 4.69 -49.93
N ALA A 892 27.18 3.55 -49.31
CA ALA A 892 26.91 3.26 -47.91
C ALA A 892 28.20 2.82 -47.22
N THR A 893 28.52 3.41 -46.06
CA THR A 893 29.69 3.02 -45.26
C THR A 893 29.38 1.74 -44.48
N ILE A 894 30.07 0.64 -44.78
CA ILE A 894 29.96 -0.66 -44.10
C ILE A 894 31.33 -1.03 -43.52
N GLY A 895 31.50 -0.75 -42.22
CA GLY A 895 32.76 -0.92 -41.52
C GLY A 895 33.71 0.24 -41.81
N ASP A 896 35.00 -0.06 -41.91
CA ASP A 896 36.03 0.88 -42.42
C ASP A 896 35.94 1.09 -43.95
N LYS A 897 35.03 0.39 -44.63
CA LYS A 897 34.92 0.33 -46.09
C LYS A 897 33.64 0.99 -46.55
N GLN A 898 33.68 1.81 -47.60
CA GLN A 898 32.48 2.22 -48.32
C GLN A 898 32.12 1.20 -49.38
N ARG A 899 30.83 0.88 -49.48
CA ARG A 899 30.25 0.19 -50.64
C ARG A 899 29.51 1.17 -51.52
N TYR A 900 29.90 1.25 -52.78
CA TYR A 900 29.26 2.05 -53.80
C TYR A 900 28.35 1.18 -54.66
N PHE A 901 27.17 1.67 -54.99
CA PHE A 901 26.37 1.17 -56.08
C PHE A 901 26.54 2.15 -57.24
N VAL A 902 27.04 1.63 -58.36
CA VAL A 902 27.47 2.43 -59.51
C VAL A 902 26.72 2.00 -60.74
N THR A 903 26.35 2.94 -61.61
CA THR A 903 25.67 2.62 -62.89
C THR A 903 26.67 2.24 -63.99
N SER A 904 27.96 2.37 -63.73
CA SER A 904 29.07 2.05 -64.62
C SER A 904 30.32 1.72 -63.80
N ALA A 905 31.41 1.27 -64.44
CA ALA A 905 32.66 1.00 -63.75
C ALA A 905 33.14 2.23 -62.93
N PRO A 906 33.52 2.04 -61.65
CA PRO A 906 33.88 3.14 -60.78
C PRO A 906 35.19 3.82 -61.22
N THR A 907 35.24 5.15 -61.17
CA THR A 907 36.45 5.91 -61.51
C THR A 907 37.48 5.84 -60.38
N ALA A 908 38.77 6.03 -60.70
CA ALA A 908 39.85 6.00 -59.71
C ALA A 908 39.70 7.03 -58.58
N SER A 909 38.91 8.10 -58.77
CA SER A 909 38.61 9.10 -57.73
C SER A 909 37.52 8.67 -56.75
N LEU A 910 36.70 7.68 -57.07
CA LEU A 910 35.64 7.16 -56.19
C LEU A 910 36.25 6.22 -55.14
N GLY A 911 35.97 6.37 -53.84
CA GLY A 911 36.41 5.46 -52.78
C GLY A 911 37.80 5.68 -52.19
N ARG A 912 38.09 4.97 -51.11
CA ARG A 912 39.40 4.72 -50.50
C ARG A 912 39.79 3.26 -50.69
N ASP A 913 41.06 2.93 -50.47
CA ASP A 913 41.49 1.53 -50.52
C ASP A 913 40.72 0.68 -49.50
N GLY A 914 40.24 -0.48 -49.95
CA GLY A 914 39.37 -1.38 -49.20
C GLY A 914 37.89 -1.24 -49.56
N ASP A 915 37.47 -0.12 -50.15
CA ASP A 915 36.08 0.11 -50.57
C ASP A 915 35.66 -0.86 -51.67
N GLU A 916 34.36 -1.13 -51.77
CA GLU A 916 33.79 -2.01 -52.79
C GLU A 916 32.80 -1.22 -53.66
N ALA A 917 32.69 -1.54 -54.94
CA ALA A 917 31.65 -0.98 -55.82
C ALA A 917 30.87 -2.14 -56.45
N ILE A 918 29.58 -1.96 -56.68
CA ILE A 918 28.67 -2.96 -57.23
C ILE A 918 27.86 -2.30 -58.34
N LEU A 919 27.75 -2.96 -59.49
CA LEU A 919 27.00 -2.43 -60.63
C LEU A 919 25.48 -2.53 -60.34
N GLU A 920 24.75 -1.42 -60.50
CA GLU A 920 23.31 -1.37 -60.21
C GLU A 920 22.47 -2.30 -61.10
N THR A 921 22.86 -2.41 -62.37
CA THR A 921 22.20 -3.26 -63.36
C THR A 921 23.20 -4.29 -63.85
N ILE A 922 23.01 -5.54 -63.47
CA ILE A 922 23.85 -6.65 -63.89
C ILE A 922 23.53 -6.96 -65.36
N VAL A 923 24.51 -6.72 -66.24
CA VAL A 923 24.46 -7.15 -67.65
C VAL A 923 25.48 -8.26 -67.80
N SER A 924 25.09 -9.40 -68.39
CA SER A 924 25.97 -10.55 -68.60
C SER A 924 27.29 -10.12 -69.27
N GLY A 925 28.42 -10.60 -68.72
CA GLY A 925 29.77 -10.27 -69.20
C GLY A 925 30.36 -8.94 -68.69
N GLN A 926 29.62 -8.12 -67.95
CA GLN A 926 30.17 -6.93 -67.29
C GLN A 926 30.74 -7.27 -65.90
N PRO A 927 31.82 -6.61 -65.45
CA PRO A 927 32.21 -6.64 -64.05
C PRO A 927 31.06 -6.15 -63.18
N GLU A 928 30.59 -6.98 -62.25
CA GLU A 928 29.47 -6.65 -61.36
C GLU A 928 29.94 -6.12 -60.01
N ARG A 929 31.22 -6.36 -59.67
CA ARG A 929 31.77 -5.98 -58.38
C ARG A 929 33.23 -5.58 -58.50
N TRP A 930 33.62 -4.51 -57.82
CA TRP A 930 34.99 -4.03 -57.70
C TRP A 930 35.39 -3.86 -56.24
N ARG A 931 36.70 -3.91 -55.97
CA ARG A 931 37.32 -3.43 -54.73
C ARG A 931 38.43 -2.46 -55.05
N LYS A 932 38.48 -1.34 -54.34
CA LYS A 932 39.55 -0.36 -54.48
C LYS A 932 40.79 -0.83 -53.72
N SER A 933 41.94 -0.82 -54.38
CA SER A 933 43.23 -1.22 -53.82
C SER A 933 44.35 -0.45 -54.51
N ALA A 934 45.25 0.16 -53.74
CA ALA A 934 46.34 1.00 -54.23
C ALA A 934 45.87 2.11 -55.20
N GLY A 935 44.71 2.72 -54.92
CA GLY A 935 44.13 3.79 -55.74
C GLY A 935 43.40 3.35 -57.00
N ALA A 936 43.36 2.05 -57.32
CA ALA A 936 42.69 1.50 -58.49
C ALA A 936 41.53 0.54 -58.11
N TRP A 937 40.50 0.47 -58.94
CA TRP A 937 39.39 -0.47 -58.76
C TRP A 937 39.70 -1.80 -59.46
N VAL A 938 39.78 -2.87 -58.68
CA VAL A 938 40.04 -4.24 -59.15
C VAL A 938 38.72 -4.99 -59.22
N VAL A 939 38.44 -5.66 -60.35
CA VAL A 939 37.25 -6.49 -60.51
C VAL A 939 37.30 -7.67 -59.55
N LEU A 940 36.27 -7.82 -58.73
CA LEU A 940 36.09 -8.96 -57.81
C LEU A 940 35.22 -10.06 -58.41
N ALA A 941 34.24 -9.70 -59.24
CA ALA A 941 33.30 -10.63 -59.87
C ALA A 941 32.79 -10.06 -61.20
N THR A 942 32.53 -10.96 -62.14
CA THR A 942 31.93 -10.68 -63.44
C THR A 942 30.60 -11.40 -63.50
N ALA A 943 29.57 -10.72 -63.99
CA ALA A 943 28.24 -11.31 -64.15
C ALA A 943 28.32 -12.52 -65.08
N PRO A 944 27.74 -13.68 -64.70
CA PRO A 944 27.73 -14.88 -65.53
C PRO A 944 27.09 -14.68 -66.91
#